data_AF-A0A7V9I2P7-F1
#
_entry.id   AF-A0A7V9I2P7-F1
#
_cell.length_a   1.000
_cell.length_b   1.000
_cell.length_c   1.000
_cell.angle_alpha   90.00
_cell.angle_beta   90.00
_cell.angle_gamma   90.00
#
_symmetry.space_group_name_H-M   'P 1'
#
loop_
_entity.id
_entity.type
_entity.pdbx_description
1 polymer ?
#
loop_
_entity_poly.entity_id
_entity_poly.type
_entity_poly.pdbx_seq_one_letter_code
_entity_poly.pdbx_strand_id
1 'polypeptide(L)'
;MACSTLLRFWAGALVPVPWIAPDEFVYAELGRSLYASGRFELLGEPLRFYTLVFPLLVGGPLSLGEHGYVLLKGVQALVMSLTAVPVYLWARTLTTRGHALTAAALTLAIPGLAYSGLIMTEVAFYPISLLAAWTLARALERPSLGRQALLVAAVLVAVATRLQAVALVPVVVSAVVCFALLERDPRLVRRFLPTAGAFAAAAAAWSAYQLRGGGPATDVLGAYRAAGESGYDLHDAALFVLYHAADLVLMTGLVPVAAVAVLLVEAARGREESRAVRAYLSVTLATCVWFVLEVGVFASRHVGRLAERDLLALVPLLFVGLAVWVGRGAPRARLAAPLAALGALGLVSTLPVEKLVSLAAIPDAFTLIPLYRLGVRAPSVDLELVVDLTAAVAAAAVLLVPRRLAWTLPAALLVGFAAISFSASRVVTAQATLVRQTTLGASKRWIDEAAPSPVAYLYTNEVYWNAVWQSLFWNRKVDAVYNLLDSRVPGLVLPSVGPLEDGRLVHANGAPVEGGYVVAASRTTFVGERVAEAPGADLFLWRLDPPFRLAEWTHFLPPRGGVGVHAETRAYACVGGTLRLRLVAGGRTSVELRREGALFRRLRLAPGQVWEGSVPALPPRPFGKRLCRFEVLSPGPLVVETSRFDRASAPPETILRPPPDAADRDNTAWLQARLDEGPGRIVLPALPDGACYPTRGLWISHGSTELISDGACLRSLGPGPVRLRSADGDPIAASAVLFVNRSSREGPAPEQVLIRGFRIVVPPGVESYGVGIFGHDVTVRGVTIEGSPIDGIVIEGRGNGVDLARDAAVVDCRVNGARRNGISAAGVVGLRIERSQVVDTTGDYGPGSPGAGIDLEPDDTLDPTVRVRIAGNRITGNAGPGILLALATSSGLPLRADGLSIERNVVTGNGRGGGSSQPGGVVLHGGQRDGRGRLEIAGNTVRDNAGAGLQGHPREGTILVVHATGNDLSGNDGGPTSFVRLGEGSRIE
;
A
#
# COMPACT_ATOMS: atom_id res chain seq x y z
N MET A 1 9.27 49.31 9.03
CA MET A 1 8.16 48.54 8.40
C MET A 1 8.43 48.31 6.92
N ALA A 2 8.35 49.33 6.05
CA ALA A 2 8.51 49.15 4.59
C ALA A 2 9.77 48.37 4.17
N CYS A 3 10.94 48.69 4.73
CA CYS A 3 12.16 47.93 4.45
C CYS A 3 12.05 46.44 4.85
N SER A 4 11.41 46.14 5.98
CA SER A 4 11.13 44.75 6.37
C SER A 4 10.21 44.08 5.37
N THR A 5 9.09 44.72 5.00
CA THR A 5 8.17 44.19 4.00
C THR A 5 8.87 43.84 2.69
N LEU A 6 9.72 44.74 2.17
CA LEU A 6 10.45 44.50 0.93
C LEU A 6 11.48 43.36 1.05
N LEU A 7 12.27 43.34 2.13
CA LEU A 7 13.26 42.26 2.35
C LEU A 7 12.59 40.89 2.55
N ARG A 8 11.47 40.85 3.29
CA ARG A 8 10.68 39.64 3.52
C ARG A 8 9.98 39.17 2.25
N PHE A 9 9.44 40.09 1.46
CA PHE A 9 8.89 39.77 0.15
C PHE A 9 9.95 39.22 -0.79
N TRP A 10 11.13 39.85 -0.86
CA TRP A 10 12.25 39.37 -1.66
C TRP A 10 12.67 37.96 -1.26
N ALA A 11 12.86 37.71 0.04
CA ALA A 11 13.18 36.38 0.55
C ALA A 11 12.06 35.36 0.27
N GLY A 12 10.80 35.73 0.48
CA GLY A 12 9.65 34.87 0.21
C GLY A 12 9.46 34.57 -1.28
N ALA A 13 9.75 35.52 -2.17
CA ALA A 13 9.68 35.32 -3.62
C ALA A 13 10.59 34.18 -4.11
N LEU A 14 11.70 33.93 -3.39
CA LEU A 14 12.63 32.84 -3.68
C LEU A 14 12.10 31.46 -3.27
N VAL A 15 11.04 31.35 -2.46
CA VAL A 15 10.42 30.08 -2.03
C VAL A 15 9.55 29.52 -3.16
N PRO A 16 9.95 28.51 -3.94
CA PRO A 16 9.26 28.20 -5.19
C PRO A 16 7.88 27.54 -5.02
N VAL A 17 7.67 26.83 -3.91
CA VAL A 17 6.46 26.07 -3.55
C VAL A 17 6.25 26.08 -2.03
N PRO A 18 5.02 25.80 -1.53
CA PRO A 18 4.80 25.54 -0.10
C PRO A 18 5.71 24.42 0.40
N TRP A 19 6.15 24.47 1.65
CA TRP A 19 7.13 23.54 2.21
C TRP A 19 6.54 22.69 3.35
N ILE A 20 5.83 23.31 4.29
CA ILE A 20 5.32 22.69 5.51
C ILE A 20 3.96 22.04 5.21
N ALA A 21 3.99 20.73 4.97
CA ALA A 21 2.79 19.92 4.82
C ALA A 21 2.38 19.25 6.14
N PRO A 22 1.07 19.05 6.40
CA PRO A 22 -0.07 19.46 5.57
C PRO A 22 -0.50 20.93 5.77
N ASP A 23 0.02 21.61 6.79
CA ASP A 23 -0.47 22.90 7.29
C ASP A 23 -0.68 23.96 6.18
N GLU A 24 0.36 24.27 5.39
CA GLU A 24 0.28 25.31 4.36
C GLU A 24 -0.82 25.03 3.32
N PHE A 25 -1.02 23.74 3.00
CA PHE A 25 -2.00 23.31 2.01
C PHE A 25 -3.42 23.37 2.56
N VAL A 26 -3.62 22.95 3.81
CA VAL A 26 -4.92 23.06 4.48
C VAL A 26 -5.34 24.52 4.56
N TYR A 27 -4.47 25.43 4.99
CA TYR A 27 -4.81 26.85 5.06
C TYR A 27 -5.10 27.46 3.69
N ALA A 28 -4.32 27.07 2.68
CA ALA A 28 -4.54 27.51 1.31
C ALA A 28 -5.89 27.04 0.76
N GLU A 29 -6.23 25.77 0.94
CA GLU A 29 -7.45 25.19 0.39
C GLU A 29 -8.69 25.72 1.10
N LEU A 30 -8.65 25.86 2.43
CA LEU A 30 -9.72 26.55 3.17
C LEU A 30 -9.93 27.99 2.70
N GLY A 31 -8.84 28.70 2.36
CA GLY A 31 -8.93 30.04 1.78
C GLY A 31 -9.60 30.03 0.40
N ARG A 32 -9.20 29.10 -0.48
CA ARG A 32 -9.79 28.97 -1.82
C ARG A 32 -11.25 28.57 -1.76
N SER A 33 -11.61 27.57 -0.96
CA SER A 33 -12.99 27.09 -0.81
C SER A 33 -13.89 28.21 -0.28
N LEU A 34 -13.43 28.99 0.70
CA LEU A 34 -14.20 30.09 1.26
C LEU A 34 -14.52 31.17 0.22
N TYR A 35 -13.57 31.48 -0.67
CA TYR A 35 -13.79 32.46 -1.73
C TYR A 35 -14.57 31.90 -2.93
N ALA A 36 -14.48 30.61 -3.20
CA ALA A 36 -15.18 29.96 -4.31
C ALA A 36 -16.63 29.59 -3.98
N SER A 37 -16.88 29.02 -2.80
CA SER A 37 -18.18 28.45 -2.41
C SER A 37 -18.78 29.07 -1.14
N GLY A 38 -18.04 29.93 -0.42
CA GLY A 38 -18.48 30.46 0.87
C GLY A 38 -18.43 29.43 2.01
N ARG A 39 -17.82 28.26 1.77
CA ARG A 39 -17.77 27.13 2.71
C ARG A 39 -16.32 26.73 3.01
N PHE A 40 -16.09 26.16 4.19
CA PHE A 40 -14.81 25.58 4.58
C PHE A 40 -14.77 24.11 4.14
N GLU A 41 -14.17 23.86 2.98
CA GLU A 41 -14.15 22.54 2.34
C GLU A 41 -12.70 22.15 2.02
N LEU A 42 -12.40 20.86 2.12
CA LEU A 42 -11.15 20.27 1.68
C LEU A 42 -11.48 19.10 0.77
N LEU A 43 -11.11 19.20 -0.51
CA LEU A 43 -11.49 18.24 -1.55
C LEU A 43 -13.02 18.03 -1.63
N GLY A 44 -13.80 19.11 -1.47
CA GLY A 44 -15.27 19.06 -1.54
C GLY A 44 -15.97 18.61 -0.26
N GLU A 45 -15.23 18.08 0.73
CA GLU A 45 -15.80 17.65 2.01
C GLU A 45 -15.77 18.79 3.05
N PRO A 46 -16.87 19.00 3.81
CA PRO A 46 -16.93 20.05 4.81
C PRO A 46 -15.97 19.73 5.97
N LEU A 47 -15.12 20.68 6.32
CA LEU A 47 -14.24 20.57 7.48
C LEU A 47 -14.88 21.20 8.72
N ARG A 48 -14.62 20.57 9.88
CA ARG A 48 -14.86 21.21 11.17
C ARG A 48 -13.97 22.45 11.29
N PHE A 49 -14.43 23.44 12.05
CA PHE A 49 -13.72 24.70 12.23
C PHE A 49 -12.24 24.47 12.60
N TYR A 50 -11.35 25.08 11.81
CA TYR A 50 -9.89 24.98 11.95
C TYR A 50 -9.26 26.35 12.24
N THR A 51 -9.53 27.33 11.37
CA THR A 51 -9.18 28.77 11.50
C THR A 51 -10.09 29.56 10.55
N LEU A 52 -10.30 30.86 10.79
CA LEU A 52 -11.13 31.74 9.96
C LEU A 52 -10.35 32.93 9.40
N VAL A 53 -9.63 33.67 10.26
CA VAL A 53 -9.00 34.94 9.87
C VAL A 53 -7.91 34.74 8.82
N PHE A 54 -7.11 33.68 8.96
CA PHE A 54 -6.01 33.43 8.04
C PHE A 54 -6.50 32.93 6.66
N PRO A 55 -7.44 31.97 6.55
CA PRO A 55 -8.11 31.64 5.29
C PRO A 55 -8.71 32.85 4.56
N LEU A 56 -9.37 33.76 5.29
CA LEU A 56 -9.88 35.02 4.71
C LEU A 56 -8.76 35.89 4.12
N LEU A 57 -7.58 35.92 4.76
CA LEU A 57 -6.44 36.67 4.26
C LEU A 57 -5.83 36.04 2.99
N VAL A 58 -5.68 34.71 2.97
CA VAL A 58 -4.95 34.01 1.89
C VAL A 58 -5.82 33.68 0.68
N GLY A 59 -7.13 33.50 0.88
CA GLY A 59 -8.05 33.03 -0.17
C GLY A 59 -8.16 33.98 -1.36
N GLY A 60 -8.25 35.29 -1.10
CA GLY A 60 -8.32 36.32 -2.13
C GLY A 60 -7.14 36.24 -3.11
N PRO A 61 -5.88 36.39 -2.65
CA PRO A 61 -4.71 36.21 -3.50
C PRO A 61 -4.67 34.84 -4.21
N LEU A 62 -4.91 33.73 -3.49
CA LEU A 62 -4.79 32.38 -4.05
C LEU A 62 -5.84 32.04 -5.12
N SER A 63 -6.95 32.79 -5.18
CA SER A 63 -7.94 32.66 -6.26
C SER A 63 -7.38 33.02 -7.65
N LEU A 64 -6.29 33.80 -7.71
CA LEU A 64 -5.65 34.27 -8.95
C LEU A 64 -4.63 33.27 -9.55
N GLY A 65 -4.62 32.02 -9.09
CA GLY A 65 -3.70 30.98 -9.58
C GLY A 65 -2.23 31.24 -9.19
N GLU A 66 -1.28 30.95 -10.08
CA GLU A 66 0.15 31.03 -9.76
C GLU A 66 0.63 32.46 -9.42
N HIS A 67 0.16 33.46 -10.16
CA HIS A 67 0.44 34.87 -9.84
C HIS A 67 -0.09 35.24 -8.46
N GLY A 68 -1.20 34.63 -8.06
CA GLY A 68 -1.79 34.74 -6.73
C GLY A 68 -0.85 34.32 -5.60
N TYR A 69 -0.04 33.28 -5.80
CA TYR A 69 0.94 32.83 -4.80
C TYR A 69 2.07 33.84 -4.59
N VAL A 70 2.52 34.51 -5.66
CA VAL A 70 3.52 35.59 -5.54
C VAL A 70 2.91 36.80 -4.85
N LEU A 71 1.70 37.21 -5.24
CA LEU A 71 0.97 38.29 -4.58
C LEU A 71 0.78 38.02 -3.08
N LEU A 72 0.39 36.78 -2.73
CA LEU A 72 0.19 36.36 -1.36
C LEU A 72 1.42 36.63 -0.50
N LYS A 73 2.62 36.28 -0.99
CA LYS A 73 3.88 36.54 -0.24
C LYS A 73 4.10 38.02 0.04
N GLY A 74 3.70 38.90 -0.88
CA GLY A 74 3.74 40.35 -0.65
C GLY A 74 2.79 40.78 0.46
N VAL A 75 1.55 40.27 0.45
CA VAL A 75 0.54 40.50 1.49
C VAL A 75 1.04 39.99 2.84
N GLN A 76 1.55 38.76 2.91
CA GLN A 76 2.05 38.16 4.15
C GLN A 76 3.25 38.92 4.71
N ALA A 77 4.20 39.33 3.87
CA ALA A 77 5.33 40.15 4.26
C ALA A 77 4.89 41.52 4.83
N LEU A 78 3.84 42.11 4.28
CA LEU A 78 3.25 43.35 4.80
C LEU A 78 2.58 43.11 6.16
N VAL A 79 1.66 42.14 6.24
CA VAL A 79 0.90 41.82 7.46
C VAL A 79 1.83 41.50 8.62
N MET A 80 2.84 40.66 8.42
CA MET A 80 3.76 40.30 9.49
C MET A 80 4.68 41.47 9.88
N SER A 81 5.05 42.34 8.93
CA SER A 81 5.84 43.55 9.21
C SER A 81 5.02 44.65 9.90
N LEU A 82 3.69 44.65 9.76
CA LEU A 82 2.80 45.60 10.43
C LEU A 82 2.88 45.49 11.96
N THR A 83 3.33 44.35 12.52
CA THR A 83 3.56 44.17 13.97
C THR A 83 4.44 45.27 14.59
N ALA A 84 5.37 45.86 13.82
CA ALA A 84 6.19 46.97 14.30
C ALA A 84 5.39 48.21 14.71
N VAL A 85 4.21 48.44 14.10
CA VAL A 85 3.35 49.60 14.39
C VAL A 85 2.78 49.52 15.81
N PRO A 86 2.03 48.48 16.22
CA PRO A 86 1.58 48.35 17.59
C PRO A 86 2.73 48.24 18.59
N VAL A 87 3.86 47.58 18.27
CA VAL A 87 5.04 47.59 19.17
C VAL A 87 5.53 49.01 19.41
N TYR A 88 5.77 49.79 18.36
CA TYR A 88 6.29 51.14 18.48
C TYR A 88 5.31 52.04 19.25
N LEU A 89 4.03 52.00 18.91
CA LEU A 89 3.01 52.83 19.55
C LEU A 89 2.83 52.47 21.02
N TRP A 90 2.86 51.19 21.38
CA TRP A 90 2.79 50.74 22.77
C TRP A 90 4.07 51.09 23.53
N ALA A 91 5.25 50.77 23.00
CA ALA A 91 6.53 51.07 23.67
C ALA A 91 6.71 52.58 23.89
N ARG A 92 6.24 53.43 22.96
CA ARG A 92 6.29 54.89 23.10
C ARG A 92 5.47 55.42 24.28
N THR A 93 4.50 54.66 24.81
CA THR A 93 3.80 55.04 26.05
C THR A 93 4.57 54.67 27.31
N LEU A 94 5.65 53.88 27.19
CA LEU A 94 6.41 53.31 28.32
C LEU A 94 7.85 53.82 28.39
N THR A 95 8.43 54.22 27.25
CA THR A 95 9.82 54.67 27.13
C THR A 95 9.98 55.74 26.03
N THR A 96 11.19 56.23 25.81
CA THR A 96 11.53 57.25 24.80
C THR A 96 11.31 56.75 23.37
N ARG A 97 11.18 57.68 22.40
CA ARG A 97 11.01 57.36 20.97
C ARG A 97 12.11 56.45 20.41
N GLY A 98 13.37 56.70 20.77
CA GLY A 98 14.51 55.89 20.30
C GLY A 98 14.41 54.43 20.75
N HIS A 99 14.22 54.20 22.04
CA HIS A 99 14.06 52.85 22.59
C HIS A 99 12.79 52.14 22.07
N ALA A 100 11.70 52.88 21.83
CA ALA A 100 10.51 52.33 21.20
C ALA A 100 10.78 51.86 19.76
N LEU A 101 11.58 52.60 18.98
CA LEU A 101 12.05 52.17 17.67
C LEU A 101 12.92 50.93 17.76
N THR A 102 13.78 50.82 18.78
CA THR A 102 14.60 49.63 19.02
C THR A 102 13.75 48.38 19.25
N ALA A 103 12.70 48.45 20.08
CA ALA A 103 11.77 47.33 20.29
C ALA A 103 11.09 46.90 18.97
N ALA A 104 10.63 47.86 18.18
CA ALA A 104 10.02 47.60 16.88
C ALA A 104 11.03 47.02 15.87
N ALA A 105 12.29 47.48 15.88
CA ALA A 105 13.34 46.95 15.01
C ALA A 105 13.70 45.49 15.36
N LEU A 106 13.87 45.18 16.65
CA LEU A 106 14.12 43.82 17.13
C LEU A 106 12.97 42.87 16.75
N THR A 107 11.73 43.32 16.93
CA THR A 107 10.52 42.59 16.53
C THR A 107 10.53 42.20 15.05
N LEU A 108 11.10 43.03 14.16
CA LEU A 108 11.19 42.73 12.72
C LEU A 108 12.44 41.92 12.34
N ALA A 109 13.44 41.84 13.22
CA ALA A 109 14.70 41.18 12.93
C ALA A 109 14.69 39.68 13.24
N ILE A 110 13.75 39.20 14.06
CA ILE A 110 13.73 37.80 14.50
C ILE A 110 13.64 36.81 13.33
N PRO A 111 14.17 35.59 13.50
CA PRO A 111 14.11 34.55 12.46
C PRO A 111 12.69 34.13 12.10
N GLY A 112 11.75 34.15 13.05
CA GLY A 112 10.35 33.78 12.81
C GLY A 112 9.64 34.57 11.71
N LEU A 113 10.11 35.78 11.34
CA LEU A 113 9.53 36.49 10.20
C LEU A 113 9.76 35.80 8.84
N ALA A 114 10.60 34.76 8.77
CA ALA A 114 10.68 33.91 7.59
C ALA A 114 9.37 33.17 7.28
N TYR A 115 8.46 33.00 8.26
CA TYR A 115 7.10 32.47 8.02
C TYR A 115 6.28 33.34 7.06
N SER A 116 6.63 34.61 6.86
CA SER A 116 5.95 35.45 5.85
C SER A 116 6.12 34.96 4.39
N GLY A 117 7.12 34.11 4.12
CA GLY A 117 7.30 33.44 2.84
C GLY A 117 6.50 32.14 2.70
N LEU A 118 5.84 31.69 3.77
CA LEU A 118 5.09 30.43 3.89
C LEU A 118 3.62 30.74 4.15
N ILE A 119 2.71 29.81 3.82
CA ILE A 119 1.26 29.98 4.02
C ILE A 119 0.90 29.53 5.44
N MET A 120 1.30 30.31 6.46
CA MET A 120 1.24 29.91 7.87
C MET A 120 0.46 30.91 8.73
N THR A 121 -0.36 30.43 9.67
CA THR A 121 -1.25 31.28 10.50
C THR A 121 -0.50 32.30 11.36
N GLU A 122 0.76 32.03 11.68
CA GLU A 122 1.71 32.91 12.37
C GLU A 122 1.73 34.32 11.76
N VAL A 123 1.56 34.43 10.44
CA VAL A 123 1.56 35.72 9.72
C VAL A 123 0.49 36.66 10.27
N ALA A 124 -0.74 36.18 10.44
CA ALA A 124 -1.85 36.97 10.98
C ALA A 124 -1.84 36.96 12.52
N PHE A 125 -1.51 35.83 13.13
CA PHE A 125 -1.53 35.67 14.58
C PHE A 125 -0.54 36.60 15.29
N TYR A 126 0.64 36.82 14.72
CA TYR A 126 1.70 37.62 15.32
C TYR A 126 1.29 39.07 15.64
N PRO A 127 0.76 39.88 14.69
CA PRO A 127 0.25 41.21 15.02
C PRO A 127 -1.03 41.19 15.85
N ILE A 128 -1.94 40.23 15.64
CA ILE A 128 -3.23 40.17 16.34
C ILE A 128 -3.06 39.87 17.83
N SER A 129 -2.22 38.91 18.19
CA SER A 129 -1.93 38.56 19.59
C SER A 129 -1.25 39.71 20.33
N LEU A 130 -0.37 40.46 19.65
CA LEU A 130 0.21 41.68 20.21
C LEU A 130 -0.84 42.77 20.44
N LEU A 131 -1.79 42.96 19.52
CA LEU A 131 -2.91 43.89 19.72
C LEU A 131 -3.79 43.46 20.90
N ALA A 132 -4.05 42.16 21.07
CA ALA A 132 -4.77 41.63 22.23
C ALA A 132 -4.03 41.93 23.55
N ALA A 133 -2.72 41.70 23.60
CA ALA A 133 -1.90 42.04 24.77
C ALA A 133 -1.87 43.56 25.04
N TRP A 134 -1.75 44.38 24.00
CA TRP A 134 -1.74 45.84 24.15
C TRP A 134 -3.09 46.37 24.63
N THR A 135 -4.20 45.89 24.05
CA THR A 135 -5.56 46.29 24.48
C THR A 135 -5.85 45.86 25.91
N LEU A 136 -5.36 44.69 26.35
CA LEU A 136 -5.42 44.26 27.76
C LEU A 136 -4.65 45.24 28.66
N ALA A 137 -3.40 45.57 28.33
CA ALA A 137 -2.61 46.51 29.12
C ALA A 137 -3.27 47.88 29.21
N ARG A 138 -3.89 48.37 28.11
CA ARG A 138 -4.64 49.63 28.10
C ARG A 138 -5.93 49.56 28.92
N ALA A 139 -6.62 48.42 28.91
CA ALA A 139 -7.80 48.20 29.74
C ALA A 139 -7.43 48.15 31.23
N LEU A 140 -6.30 47.56 31.60
CA LEU A 140 -5.78 47.54 32.97
C LEU A 140 -5.38 48.94 33.44
N GLU A 141 -4.64 49.69 32.61
CA GLU A 141 -4.21 51.04 32.93
C GLU A 141 -5.41 51.97 33.16
N ARG A 142 -6.40 51.93 32.26
CA ARG A 142 -7.60 52.81 32.29
C ARG A 142 -8.88 52.02 32.02
N PRO A 143 -9.45 51.35 33.04
CA PRO A 143 -10.62 50.50 32.86
C PRO A 143 -11.84 51.30 32.40
N SER A 144 -12.40 50.90 31.25
CA SER A 144 -13.61 51.47 30.66
C SER A 144 -14.28 50.40 29.78
N LEU A 145 -15.59 50.44 29.65
CA LEU A 145 -16.34 49.46 28.84
C LEU A 145 -15.85 49.39 27.39
N GLY A 146 -15.55 50.53 26.75
CA GLY A 146 -15.03 50.55 25.38
C GLY A 146 -13.68 49.82 25.21
N ARG A 147 -12.76 49.97 26.18
CA ARG A 147 -11.46 49.25 26.15
C ARG A 147 -11.62 47.76 26.46
N GLN A 148 -12.54 47.41 27.35
CA GLN A 148 -12.87 46.01 27.63
C GLN A 148 -13.53 45.34 26.42
N ALA A 149 -14.44 46.03 25.73
CA ALA A 149 -15.02 45.55 24.48
C ALA A 149 -13.95 45.36 23.40
N LEU A 150 -13.02 46.30 23.25
CA LEU A 150 -11.90 46.18 22.32
C LEU A 150 -10.97 45.00 22.66
N LEU A 151 -10.70 44.77 23.96
CA LEU A 151 -9.96 43.61 24.44
C LEU A 151 -10.68 42.30 24.06
N VAL A 152 -11.98 42.19 24.38
CA VAL A 152 -12.76 40.99 24.05
C VAL A 152 -12.75 40.76 22.54
N ALA A 153 -12.98 41.79 21.73
CA ALA A 153 -12.92 41.69 20.27
C ALA A 153 -11.53 41.22 19.79
N ALA A 154 -10.44 41.79 20.32
CA ALA A 154 -9.09 41.39 19.94
C ALA A 154 -8.78 39.93 20.32
N VAL A 155 -9.23 39.46 21.49
CA VAL A 155 -9.08 38.06 21.90
C VAL A 155 -9.92 37.13 21.02
N LEU A 156 -11.16 37.48 20.70
CA LEU A 156 -12.00 36.67 19.81
C LEU A 156 -11.42 36.58 18.40
N VAL A 157 -10.86 37.67 17.86
CA VAL A 157 -10.16 37.67 16.57
C VAL A 157 -8.88 36.81 16.65
N ALA A 158 -8.14 36.86 17.77
CA ALA A 158 -6.98 36.00 17.99
C ALA A 158 -7.38 34.51 17.99
N VAL A 159 -8.44 34.14 18.72
CA VAL A 159 -8.97 32.77 18.77
C VAL A 159 -9.46 32.32 17.40
N ALA A 160 -10.12 33.20 16.65
CA ALA A 160 -10.56 32.94 15.28
C ALA A 160 -9.39 32.82 14.27
N THR A 161 -8.20 33.30 14.64
CA THR A 161 -6.97 33.14 13.85
C THR A 161 -6.28 31.82 14.18
N ARG A 162 -6.11 31.51 15.47
CA ARG A 162 -5.59 30.23 15.97
C ARG A 162 -6.31 29.86 17.27
N LEU A 163 -6.75 28.61 17.39
CA LEU A 163 -7.42 28.14 18.60
C LEU A 163 -6.54 28.26 19.85
N GLN A 164 -5.23 28.16 19.70
CA GLN A 164 -4.23 28.40 20.76
C GLN A 164 -4.45 29.74 21.50
N ALA A 165 -5.02 30.77 20.84
CA ALA A 165 -5.31 32.03 21.52
C ALA A 165 -6.35 31.92 22.66
N VAL A 166 -6.99 30.75 22.85
CA VAL A 166 -7.84 30.49 24.03
C VAL A 166 -7.04 30.67 25.32
N ALA A 167 -5.71 30.46 25.31
CA ALA A 167 -4.84 30.80 26.44
C ALA A 167 -4.90 32.29 26.83
N LEU A 168 -5.33 33.19 25.95
CA LEU A 168 -5.53 34.59 26.31
C LEU A 168 -6.63 34.78 27.37
N VAL A 169 -7.58 33.86 27.52
CA VAL A 169 -8.62 33.93 28.56
C VAL A 169 -8.03 33.85 29.97
N PRO A 170 -7.27 32.79 30.34
CA PRO A 170 -6.60 32.76 31.63
C PRO A 170 -5.48 33.81 31.75
N VAL A 171 -4.88 34.27 30.64
CA VAL A 171 -4.00 35.46 30.65
C VAL A 171 -4.72 36.71 31.13
N VAL A 172 -5.95 36.99 30.64
CA VAL A 172 -6.72 38.15 31.10
C VAL A 172 -6.98 38.06 32.60
N VAL A 173 -7.43 36.89 33.08
CA VAL A 173 -7.71 36.67 34.51
C VAL A 173 -6.46 36.88 35.37
N SER A 174 -5.36 36.20 35.03
CA SER A 174 -4.11 36.28 35.78
C SER A 174 -3.45 37.66 35.68
N ALA A 175 -3.49 38.33 34.53
CA ALA A 175 -2.99 39.69 34.39
C ALA A 175 -3.78 40.70 35.24
N VAL A 176 -5.10 40.57 35.32
CA VAL A 176 -5.96 41.41 36.19
C VAL A 176 -5.59 41.19 37.66
N VAL A 177 -5.40 39.94 38.10
CA VAL A 177 -4.99 39.61 39.47
C VAL A 177 -3.59 40.15 39.76
N CYS A 178 -2.61 39.86 38.90
CA CYS A 178 -1.25 40.38 39.03
C CYS A 178 -1.22 41.91 39.09
N PHE A 179 -2.00 42.58 38.25
CA PHE A 179 -2.09 44.04 38.24
C PHE A 179 -2.73 44.57 39.52
N ALA A 180 -3.79 43.95 40.02
CA ALA A 180 -4.42 44.31 41.28
C ALA A 180 -3.46 44.14 42.48
N LEU A 181 -2.62 43.11 42.46
CA LEU A 181 -1.57 42.90 43.49
C LEU A 181 -0.48 43.98 43.41
N LEU A 182 -0.03 44.35 42.21
CA LEU A 182 0.97 45.40 42.02
C LEU A 182 0.44 46.79 42.39
N GLU A 183 -0.84 47.09 42.11
CA GLU A 183 -1.51 48.33 42.52
C GLU A 183 -1.97 48.30 43.99
N ARG A 184 -1.99 47.12 44.63
CA ARG A 184 -2.57 46.87 45.96
C ARG A 184 -4.04 47.30 46.05
N ASP A 185 -4.79 47.14 44.97
CA ASP A 185 -6.22 47.48 44.88
C ASP A 185 -7.06 46.30 44.35
N PRO A 186 -7.69 45.50 45.23
CA PRO A 186 -8.51 44.36 44.81
C PRO A 186 -9.80 44.78 44.08
N ARG A 187 -10.23 46.05 44.18
CA ARG A 187 -11.44 46.53 43.48
C ARG A 187 -11.26 46.50 41.97
N LEU A 188 -10.01 46.50 41.48
CA LEU A 188 -9.69 46.38 40.06
C LEU A 188 -10.21 45.06 39.47
N VAL A 189 -10.22 43.96 40.22
CA VAL A 189 -10.75 42.67 39.75
C VAL A 189 -12.24 42.78 39.41
N ARG A 190 -13.02 43.42 40.29
CA ARG A 190 -14.47 43.62 40.08
C ARG A 190 -14.78 44.47 38.85
N ARG A 191 -13.89 45.39 38.47
CA ARG A 191 -14.06 46.23 37.27
C ARG A 191 -14.03 45.42 35.96
N PHE A 192 -13.51 44.18 35.98
CA PHE A 192 -13.44 43.30 34.83
C PHE A 192 -14.54 42.23 34.79
N LEU A 193 -15.54 42.29 35.69
CA LEU A 193 -16.74 41.44 35.61
C LEU A 193 -17.46 41.54 34.25
N PRO A 194 -17.57 42.71 33.58
CA PRO A 194 -18.14 42.77 32.23
C PRO A 194 -17.34 41.98 31.19
N THR A 195 -16.00 42.00 31.28
CA THR A 195 -15.12 41.21 30.41
C THR A 195 -15.33 39.70 30.65
N ALA A 196 -15.41 39.28 31.91
CA ALA A 196 -15.68 37.90 32.27
C ALA A 196 -17.06 37.43 31.76
N GLY A 197 -18.10 38.25 31.94
CA GLY A 197 -19.44 37.98 31.42
C GLY A 197 -19.47 37.87 29.88
N ALA A 198 -18.73 38.74 29.18
CA ALA A 198 -18.62 38.69 27.73
C ALA A 198 -17.92 37.42 27.23
N PHE A 199 -16.83 36.97 27.88
CA PHE A 199 -16.19 35.70 27.53
C PHE A 199 -17.08 34.49 27.86
N ALA A 200 -17.79 34.50 28.98
CA ALA A 200 -18.74 33.45 29.31
C ALA A 200 -19.87 33.36 28.26
N ALA A 201 -20.42 34.50 27.83
CA ALA A 201 -21.41 34.55 26.78
C ALA A 201 -20.87 34.04 25.43
N ALA A 202 -19.65 34.44 25.05
CA ALA A 202 -19.01 33.96 23.82
C ALA A 202 -18.73 32.44 23.86
N ALA A 203 -18.24 31.92 24.99
CA ALA A 203 -18.00 30.50 25.19
C ALA A 203 -19.30 29.68 25.17
N ALA A 204 -20.39 30.20 25.76
CA ALA A 204 -21.70 29.58 25.72
C ALA A 204 -22.27 29.55 24.28
N ALA A 205 -22.17 30.66 23.55
CA ALA A 205 -22.61 30.74 22.16
C ALA A 205 -21.81 29.78 21.25
N TRP A 206 -20.49 29.72 21.41
CA TRP A 206 -19.62 28.80 20.67
C TRP A 206 -19.93 27.34 20.98
N SER A 207 -20.06 26.99 22.26
CA SER A 207 -20.41 25.63 22.68
C SER A 207 -21.78 25.21 22.14
N ALA A 208 -22.78 26.10 22.18
CA ALA A 208 -24.10 25.84 21.60
C ALA A 208 -24.04 25.63 20.08
N TYR A 209 -23.22 26.40 19.37
CA TYR A 209 -23.03 26.24 17.92
C TYR A 209 -22.34 24.92 17.57
N GLN A 210 -21.24 24.57 18.27
CA GLN A 210 -20.48 23.36 18.00
C GLN A 210 -21.25 22.08 18.38
N LEU A 211 -22.02 22.11 19.46
CA LEU A 211 -22.76 20.95 19.98
C LEU A 211 -24.18 20.82 19.42
N ARG A 212 -24.62 21.70 18.51
CA ARG A 212 -25.96 21.66 17.90
C ARG A 212 -26.31 20.34 17.22
N GLY A 213 -25.30 19.57 16.81
CA GLY A 213 -25.44 18.26 16.17
C GLY A 213 -25.45 17.05 17.10
N GLY A 214 -25.39 17.24 18.43
CA GLY A 214 -25.44 16.14 19.42
C GLY A 214 -24.14 15.35 19.63
N GLY A 215 -22.98 15.96 19.37
CA GLY A 215 -21.65 15.34 19.53
C GLY A 215 -21.08 15.37 20.95
N PRO A 216 -19.93 14.70 21.20
CA PRO A 216 -19.24 14.76 22.48
C PRO A 216 -18.78 16.19 22.83
N ALA A 217 -18.61 16.49 24.11
CA ALA A 217 -18.18 17.81 24.57
C ALA A 217 -16.83 18.28 23.96
N THR A 218 -15.97 17.34 23.57
CA THR A 218 -14.68 17.61 22.91
C THR A 218 -14.86 18.24 21.52
N ASP A 219 -16.03 18.13 20.89
CA ASP A 219 -16.35 18.77 19.60
C ASP A 219 -16.29 20.30 19.64
N VAL A 220 -16.33 20.91 20.84
CA VAL A 220 -16.10 22.34 21.06
C VAL A 220 -14.72 22.80 20.58
N LEU A 221 -13.73 21.90 20.53
CA LEU A 221 -12.37 22.18 20.05
C LEU A 221 -12.23 22.10 18.52
N GLY A 222 -13.30 21.78 17.79
CA GLY A 222 -13.28 21.72 16.32
C GLY A 222 -12.28 20.68 15.81
N ALA A 223 -11.40 21.09 14.90
CA ALA A 223 -10.35 20.22 14.34
C ALA A 223 -9.28 19.79 15.37
N TYR A 224 -9.18 20.46 16.53
CA TYR A 224 -8.23 20.13 17.60
C TYR A 224 -8.81 19.18 18.66
N ARG A 225 -9.91 18.49 18.36
CA ARG A 225 -10.57 17.56 19.28
C ARG A 225 -9.61 16.53 19.89
N ALA A 226 -8.67 16.03 19.10
CA ALA A 226 -7.64 15.08 19.55
C ALA A 226 -6.85 15.59 20.76
N ALA A 227 -6.65 16.91 20.88
CA ALA A 227 -5.95 17.50 22.03
C ALA A 227 -6.75 17.37 23.34
N GLY A 228 -8.08 17.35 23.26
CA GLY A 228 -8.97 17.13 24.41
C GLY A 228 -9.27 15.65 24.71
N GLU A 229 -9.02 14.76 23.75
CA GLU A 229 -9.25 13.31 23.87
C GLU A 229 -7.96 12.54 24.26
N SER A 230 -6.80 13.20 24.18
CA SER A 230 -5.52 12.59 24.50
C SER A 230 -5.22 12.60 26.00
N GLY A 231 -4.67 11.49 26.50
CA GLY A 231 -4.00 11.46 27.79
C GLY A 231 -2.62 12.13 27.72
N TYR A 232 -2.29 12.94 28.73
CA TYR A 232 -0.99 13.58 28.88
C TYR A 232 -0.28 12.98 30.10
N ASP A 233 0.99 12.62 29.93
CA ASP A 233 1.85 12.28 31.05
C ASP A 233 2.34 13.55 31.76
N LEU A 234 2.24 13.58 33.08
CA LEU A 234 2.56 14.78 33.87
C LEU A 234 4.04 15.12 33.83
N HIS A 235 4.91 14.12 33.84
CA HIS A 235 6.36 14.31 33.81
C HIS A 235 6.80 14.85 32.45
N ASP A 236 6.33 14.23 31.36
CA ASP A 236 6.67 14.68 30.01
C ASP A 236 6.11 16.07 29.72
N ALA A 237 4.88 16.36 30.17
CA ALA A 237 4.31 17.70 30.08
C ALA A 237 5.15 18.73 30.85
N ALA A 238 5.56 18.43 32.08
CA ALA A 238 6.38 19.34 32.89
C ALA A 238 7.77 19.59 32.25
N LEU A 239 8.41 18.55 31.71
CA LEU A 239 9.67 18.68 30.97
C LEU A 239 9.52 19.56 29.73
N PHE A 240 8.49 19.34 28.92
CA PHE A 240 8.28 20.16 27.74
C PHE A 240 7.91 21.61 28.08
N VAL A 241 7.19 21.87 29.17
CA VAL A 241 6.98 23.23 29.69
C VAL A 241 8.32 23.87 30.07
N LEU A 242 9.22 23.14 30.74
CA LEU A 242 10.57 23.62 31.04
C LEU A 242 11.37 23.91 29.78
N TYR A 243 11.34 23.01 28.79
CA TYR A 243 12.03 23.19 27.50
C TYR A 243 11.52 24.42 26.75
N HIS A 244 10.20 24.64 26.72
CA HIS A 244 9.62 25.82 26.06
C HIS A 244 9.89 27.12 26.84
N ALA A 245 10.03 27.06 28.18
CA ALA A 245 10.49 28.20 28.98
C ALA A 245 11.93 28.58 28.65
N ALA A 246 12.81 27.59 28.53
CA ALA A 246 14.21 27.78 28.15
C ALA A 246 14.36 28.24 26.69
N ASP A 247 13.53 27.70 25.79
CA ASP A 247 13.49 28.10 24.39
C ASP A 247 13.06 29.56 24.23
N LEU A 248 12.07 30.04 25.00
CA LEU A 248 11.70 31.46 25.02
C LEU A 248 12.88 32.38 25.40
N VAL A 249 13.77 31.92 26.29
CA VAL A 249 15.01 32.63 26.64
C VAL A 249 15.95 32.68 25.44
N LEU A 250 16.13 31.57 24.71
CA LEU A 250 16.95 31.51 23.50
C LEU A 250 16.37 32.37 22.37
N MET A 251 15.08 32.22 22.07
CA MET A 251 14.35 32.97 21.04
C MET A 251 14.46 34.49 21.20
N THR A 252 14.62 34.97 22.44
CA THR A 252 14.77 36.39 22.74
C THR A 252 16.20 36.84 23.04
N GLY A 253 17.17 35.92 23.09
CA GLY A 253 18.58 36.21 23.32
C GLY A 253 18.92 36.56 24.77
N LEU A 254 18.22 35.94 25.73
CA LEU A 254 18.37 36.01 27.19
C LEU A 254 18.13 37.38 27.84
N VAL A 255 18.77 38.43 27.34
CA VAL A 255 18.77 39.78 27.91
C VAL A 255 17.34 40.32 28.09
N PRO A 256 16.39 40.17 27.15
CA PRO A 256 15.01 40.65 27.35
C PRO A 256 14.27 39.98 28.51
N VAL A 257 14.44 38.68 28.70
CA VAL A 257 13.83 37.94 29.83
C VAL A 257 14.39 38.45 31.15
N ALA A 258 15.72 38.58 31.26
CA ALA A 258 16.36 39.12 32.45
C ALA A 258 15.93 40.57 32.75
N ALA A 259 15.80 41.40 31.70
CA ALA A 259 15.34 42.77 31.82
C ALA A 259 13.90 42.86 32.37
N VAL A 260 12.98 42.06 31.82
CA VAL A 260 11.58 42.00 32.31
C VAL A 260 11.50 41.46 33.73
N ALA A 261 12.27 40.43 34.08
CA ALA A 261 12.32 39.89 35.44
C ALA A 261 12.80 40.94 36.46
N VAL A 262 13.83 41.73 36.12
CA VAL A 262 14.28 42.84 36.97
C VAL A 262 13.19 43.91 37.13
N LEU A 263 12.53 44.30 36.04
CA LEU A 263 11.42 45.26 36.10
C LEU A 263 10.24 44.75 36.95
N LEU A 264 9.91 43.46 36.86
CA LEU A 264 8.89 42.82 37.70
C LEU A 264 9.24 42.90 39.19
N VAL A 265 10.49 42.61 39.56
CA VAL A 265 10.95 42.70 40.95
C VAL A 265 10.90 44.14 41.46
N GLU A 266 11.31 45.12 40.66
CA GLU A 266 11.25 46.53 41.05
C GLU A 266 9.79 47.03 41.16
N ALA A 267 8.88 46.56 40.29
CA ALA A 267 7.46 46.83 40.40
C ALA A 267 6.84 46.21 41.66
N ALA A 268 7.15 44.95 41.97
CA ALA A 268 6.67 44.28 43.18
C ALA A 268 7.17 44.94 44.48
N ARG A 269 8.38 45.51 44.44
CA ARG A 269 8.95 46.32 45.54
C ARG A 269 8.35 47.72 45.64
N GLY A 270 7.44 48.10 44.74
CA GLY A 270 6.82 49.42 44.71
C GLY A 270 7.73 50.55 44.23
N ARG A 271 8.81 50.23 43.50
CA ARG A 271 9.77 51.22 42.96
C ARG A 271 9.47 51.65 41.53
N GLU A 272 8.60 50.94 40.82
CA GLU A 272 8.09 51.41 39.53
C GLU A 272 6.86 52.28 39.76
N GLU A 273 6.96 53.57 39.47
CA GLU A 273 5.88 54.55 39.66
C GLU A 273 4.84 54.51 38.54
N SER A 274 5.23 54.11 37.32
CA SER A 274 4.35 54.14 36.16
C SER A 274 3.33 53.00 36.18
N ARG A 275 2.06 53.37 36.35
CA ARG A 275 0.90 52.46 36.21
C ARG A 275 0.88 51.73 34.86
N ALA A 276 1.29 52.42 33.79
CA ALA A 276 1.35 51.83 32.45
C ALA A 276 2.40 50.71 32.35
N VAL A 277 3.55 50.88 33.01
CA VAL A 277 4.59 49.83 33.06
C VAL A 277 4.12 48.65 33.90
N ARG A 278 3.49 48.88 35.07
CA ARG A 278 2.93 47.80 35.89
C ARG A 278 1.88 46.98 35.12
N ALA A 279 0.99 47.65 34.38
CA ALA A 279 0.01 46.99 33.51
C ALA A 279 0.69 46.14 32.42
N TYR A 280 1.68 46.70 31.71
CA TYR A 280 2.47 45.97 30.72
C TYR A 280 3.17 44.72 31.32
N LEU A 281 3.77 44.85 32.50
CA LEU A 281 4.47 43.75 33.17
C LEU A 281 3.49 42.64 33.59
N SER A 282 2.31 42.99 34.11
CA SER A 282 1.26 42.01 34.45
C SER A 282 0.79 41.23 33.23
N VAL A 283 0.57 41.90 32.10
CA VAL A 283 0.20 41.23 30.84
C VAL A 283 1.34 40.34 30.35
N THR A 284 2.55 40.87 30.26
CA THR A 284 3.71 40.12 29.75
C THR A 284 3.99 38.86 30.56
N LEU A 285 3.97 38.97 31.89
CA LEU A 285 4.14 37.82 32.78
C LEU A 285 3.05 36.76 32.56
N ALA A 286 1.78 37.18 32.57
CA ALA A 286 0.65 36.29 32.37
C ALA A 286 0.71 35.60 30.99
N THR A 287 0.98 36.35 29.92
CA THR A 287 1.07 35.79 28.56
C THR A 287 2.22 34.80 28.44
N CYS A 288 3.41 35.11 28.99
CA CYS A 288 4.54 34.17 28.96
C CYS A 288 4.21 32.86 29.70
N VAL A 289 3.65 32.95 30.91
CA VAL A 289 3.31 31.76 31.71
C VAL A 289 2.31 30.86 30.99
N TRP A 290 1.20 31.42 30.50
CA TRP A 290 0.13 30.60 29.92
C TRP A 290 0.48 30.04 28.54
N PHE A 291 1.17 30.80 27.69
CA PHE A 291 1.60 30.26 26.39
C PHE A 291 2.69 29.20 26.55
N VAL A 292 3.67 29.40 27.44
CA VAL A 292 4.68 28.36 27.71
C VAL A 292 4.06 27.10 28.29
N LEU A 293 3.08 27.25 29.20
CA LEU A 293 2.34 26.12 29.76
C LEU A 293 1.53 25.38 28.69
N GLU A 294 0.70 26.09 27.93
CA GLU A 294 -0.15 25.51 26.89
C GLU A 294 0.69 24.82 25.81
N VAL A 295 1.69 25.51 25.26
CA VAL A 295 2.53 24.98 24.18
C VAL A 295 3.38 23.81 24.68
N GLY A 296 3.95 23.89 25.89
CA GLY A 296 4.70 22.78 26.46
C GLY A 296 3.86 21.53 26.67
N VAL A 297 2.65 21.67 27.24
CA VAL A 297 1.72 20.54 27.42
C VAL A 297 1.29 19.96 26.08
N PHE A 298 0.96 20.80 25.09
CA PHE A 298 0.57 20.33 23.77
C PHE A 298 1.72 19.60 23.05
N ALA A 299 2.91 20.20 23.09
CA ALA A 299 4.09 19.69 22.41
C ALA A 299 4.58 18.35 22.97
N SER A 300 4.40 18.08 24.27
CA SER A 300 4.81 16.80 24.87
C SER A 300 4.13 15.59 24.21
N ARG A 301 2.90 15.77 23.69
CA ARG A 301 2.11 14.68 23.08
C ARG A 301 2.02 14.75 21.56
N HIS A 302 1.86 15.94 20.99
CA HIS A 302 1.48 16.10 19.58
C HIS A 302 2.63 16.55 18.68
N VAL A 303 3.72 17.07 19.25
CA VAL A 303 4.85 17.64 18.48
C VAL A 303 6.14 16.86 18.72
N GLY A 304 6.46 16.54 19.98
CA GLY A 304 7.65 15.78 20.38
C GLY A 304 8.97 16.54 20.26
N ARG A 305 8.93 17.87 20.05
CA ARG A 305 10.08 18.78 19.88
C ARG A 305 9.67 20.22 20.20
N LEU A 306 10.61 21.16 20.12
CA LEU A 306 10.35 22.59 20.36
C LEU A 306 9.41 23.18 19.30
N ALA A 307 8.42 23.94 19.74
CA ALA A 307 7.40 24.59 18.92
C ALA A 307 7.50 26.13 18.99
N GLU A 308 8.66 26.70 18.59
CA GLU A 308 8.91 28.16 18.67
C GLU A 308 7.82 28.98 17.95
N ARG A 309 7.28 28.47 16.84
CA ARG A 309 6.23 29.15 16.06
C ARG A 309 4.99 29.49 16.88
N ASP A 310 4.68 28.68 17.90
CA ASP A 310 3.55 28.86 18.80
C ASP A 310 3.86 29.85 19.93
N LEU A 311 5.15 30.12 20.21
CA LEU A 311 5.62 31.12 21.18
C LEU A 311 5.96 32.47 20.56
N LEU A 312 5.91 32.59 19.22
CA LEU A 312 6.35 33.77 18.48
C LEU A 312 5.70 35.07 18.99
N ALA A 313 4.44 35.02 19.41
CA ALA A 313 3.69 36.15 19.94
C ALA A 313 4.25 36.76 21.24
N LEU A 314 5.08 36.02 21.99
CA LEU A 314 5.70 36.47 23.25
C LEU A 314 6.90 37.38 23.03
N VAL A 315 7.62 37.17 21.92
CA VAL A 315 8.89 37.82 21.62
C VAL A 315 8.80 39.37 21.61
N PRO A 316 7.80 40.00 20.96
CA PRO A 316 7.68 41.45 20.97
C PRO A 316 7.45 42.02 22.37
N LEU A 317 6.72 41.30 23.23
CA LEU A 317 6.45 41.73 24.60
C LEU A 317 7.74 41.87 25.38
N LEU A 318 8.63 40.88 25.27
CA LEU A 318 9.93 40.90 25.93
C LEU A 318 10.85 42.00 25.38
N PHE A 319 10.80 42.30 24.08
CA PHE A 319 11.56 43.42 23.49
C PHE A 319 11.05 44.79 23.94
N VAL A 320 9.74 44.97 24.14
CA VAL A 320 9.19 46.18 24.78
C VAL A 320 9.77 46.34 26.18
N GLY A 321 9.87 45.25 26.94
CA GLY A 321 10.45 45.24 28.29
C GLY A 321 11.93 45.58 28.31
N LEU A 322 12.70 45.04 27.36
CA LEU A 322 14.10 45.43 27.15
C LEU A 322 14.22 46.94 26.89
N ALA A 323 13.38 47.49 26.01
CA ALA A 323 13.39 48.92 25.69
C ALA A 323 13.01 49.80 26.88
N VAL A 324 12.09 49.34 27.74
CA VAL A 324 11.77 50.01 29.02
C VAL A 324 12.97 49.95 29.96
N TRP A 325 13.59 48.77 30.13
CA TRP A 325 14.73 48.59 31.04
C TRP A 325 15.93 49.44 30.64
N VAL A 326 16.31 49.46 29.35
CA VAL A 326 17.38 50.34 28.84
C VAL A 326 16.98 51.81 28.99
N GLY A 327 15.72 52.15 28.69
CA GLY A 327 15.18 53.50 28.87
C GLY A 327 15.20 54.01 30.32
N ARG A 328 15.17 53.10 31.31
CA ARG A 328 15.36 53.41 32.74
C ARG A 328 16.83 53.37 33.18
N GLY A 329 17.78 53.36 32.25
CA GLY A 329 19.21 53.34 32.54
C GLY A 329 19.75 51.97 32.97
N ALA A 330 19.09 50.88 32.57
CA ALA A 330 19.44 49.51 32.92
C ALA A 330 19.59 49.32 34.44
N PRO A 331 18.49 49.44 35.22
CA PRO A 331 18.53 49.23 36.65
C PRO A 331 19.03 47.81 36.97
N ARG A 332 19.94 47.70 37.95
CA ARG A 332 20.57 46.46 38.38
C ARG A 332 20.47 46.35 39.89
N ALA A 333 19.30 45.94 40.37
CA ALA A 333 19.14 45.71 41.81
C ALA A 333 20.13 44.61 42.25
N ARG A 334 20.83 44.82 43.36
CA ARG A 334 21.98 43.99 43.81
C ARG A 334 21.72 42.48 43.75
N LEU A 335 20.50 42.05 44.07
CA LEU A 335 20.10 40.63 44.02
C LEU A 335 19.25 40.28 42.80
N ALA A 336 18.40 41.20 42.32
CA ALA A 336 17.45 40.88 41.25
C ALA A 336 18.13 40.62 39.91
N ALA A 337 19.14 41.41 39.55
CA ALA A 337 19.83 41.26 38.27
C ALA A 337 20.66 39.97 38.19
N PRO A 338 21.49 39.60 39.19
CA PRO A 338 22.17 38.31 39.19
C PRO A 338 21.20 37.12 39.18
N LEU A 339 20.15 37.14 40.00
CA LEU A 339 19.16 36.05 40.04
C LEU A 339 18.41 35.90 38.71
N ALA A 340 18.04 37.01 38.07
CA ALA A 340 17.39 36.98 36.76
C ALA A 340 18.33 36.45 35.67
N ALA A 341 19.59 36.90 35.64
CA ALA A 341 20.58 36.47 34.67
C ALA A 341 20.98 34.99 34.84
N LEU A 342 21.27 34.57 36.08
CA LEU A 342 21.62 33.18 36.40
C LEU A 342 20.42 32.24 36.28
N GLY A 343 19.21 32.68 36.61
CA GLY A 343 18.00 31.90 36.40
C GLY A 343 17.72 31.67 34.92
N ALA A 344 17.88 32.69 34.08
CA ALA A 344 17.73 32.55 32.63
C ALA A 344 18.81 31.64 32.02
N LEU A 345 20.07 31.76 32.48
CA LEU A 345 21.15 30.83 32.11
C LEU A 345 20.80 29.40 32.53
N GLY A 346 20.40 29.20 33.79
CA GLY A 346 20.04 27.89 34.32
C GLY A 346 18.88 27.24 33.57
N LEU A 347 17.88 28.01 33.13
CA LEU A 347 16.83 27.51 32.23
C LEU A 347 17.42 27.01 30.91
N VAL A 348 18.25 27.81 30.24
CA VAL A 348 18.88 27.40 28.97
C VAL A 348 19.69 26.12 29.12
N SER A 349 20.45 25.98 30.20
CA SER A 349 21.26 24.78 30.47
C SER A 349 20.45 23.51 30.79
N THR A 350 19.12 23.61 30.89
CA THR A 350 18.25 22.42 31.00
C THR A 350 17.83 21.85 29.65
N LEU A 351 18.11 22.56 28.53
CA LEU A 351 17.73 22.12 27.19
C LEU A 351 18.64 20.99 26.70
N PRO A 352 18.09 19.81 26.34
CA PRO A 352 18.85 18.76 25.68
C PRO A 352 19.05 19.11 24.20
N VAL A 353 19.98 20.02 23.91
CA VAL A 353 20.18 20.62 22.57
C VAL A 353 20.46 19.54 21.53
N GLU A 354 21.26 18.53 21.86
CA GLU A 354 21.60 17.45 20.91
C GLU A 354 20.38 16.63 20.47
N LYS A 355 19.38 16.49 21.36
CA LYS A 355 18.14 15.77 21.05
C LYS A 355 17.14 16.64 20.30
N LEU A 356 17.06 17.92 20.64
CA LEU A 356 16.03 18.83 20.13
C LEU A 356 16.42 19.51 18.81
N VAL A 357 17.72 19.69 18.54
CA VAL A 357 18.22 20.27 17.30
C VAL A 357 18.32 19.18 16.22
N SER A 358 17.27 19.07 15.42
CA SER A 358 17.20 18.10 14.32
C SER A 358 16.58 18.72 13.06
N LEU A 359 16.76 18.06 11.92
CA LEU A 359 16.12 18.49 10.67
C LEU A 359 14.59 18.55 10.80
N ALA A 360 13.99 17.64 11.58
CA ALA A 360 12.56 17.59 11.82
C ALA A 360 12.04 18.77 12.67
N ALA A 361 12.90 19.40 13.49
CA ALA A 361 12.53 20.56 14.31
C ALA A 361 12.51 21.88 13.53
N ILE A 362 13.24 21.96 12.41
CA ILE A 362 13.42 23.20 11.66
C ILE A 362 12.10 23.87 11.25
N PRO A 363 11.04 23.15 10.77
CA PRO A 363 9.78 23.77 10.41
C PRO A 363 9.08 24.54 11.54
N ASP A 364 9.38 24.22 12.81
CA ASP A 364 8.74 24.86 13.96
C ASP A 364 9.69 25.75 14.77
N ALA A 365 11.01 25.64 14.59
CA ALA A 365 12.04 26.28 15.41
C ALA A 365 13.16 26.93 14.57
N PHE A 366 12.90 28.12 14.01
CA PHE A 366 13.86 28.80 13.14
C PHE A 366 15.08 29.37 13.87
N THR A 367 14.99 29.60 15.18
CA THR A 367 16.14 30.09 15.97
C THR A 367 17.23 29.03 16.07
N LEU A 368 16.88 27.74 15.99
CA LEU A 368 17.82 26.61 16.05
C LEU A 368 18.60 26.36 14.74
N ILE A 369 18.22 26.99 13.63
CA ILE A 369 18.84 26.75 12.31
C ILE A 369 20.38 26.88 12.31
N PRO A 370 20.99 27.92 12.91
CA PRO A 370 22.45 28.02 12.98
C PRO A 370 23.09 26.87 13.76
N LEU A 371 22.47 26.39 14.84
CA LEU A 371 22.96 25.27 15.64
C LEU A 371 22.90 23.98 14.84
N TYR A 372 21.79 23.72 14.15
CA TYR A 372 21.67 22.57 13.25
C TYR A 372 22.76 22.59 12.16
N ARG A 373 22.97 23.75 11.53
CA ARG A 373 24.02 23.91 10.51
C ARG A 373 25.43 23.74 11.07
N LEU A 374 25.66 24.11 12.33
CA LEU A 374 26.93 23.89 13.01
C LEU A 374 27.15 22.40 13.27
N GLY A 375 26.16 21.70 13.83
CA GLY A 375 26.25 20.25 14.09
C GLY A 375 26.48 19.43 12.83
N VAL A 376 25.86 19.81 11.71
CA VAL A 376 26.10 19.13 10.41
C VAL A 376 27.51 19.39 9.86
N ARG A 377 28.07 20.59 10.07
CA ARG A 377 29.38 20.97 9.49
C ARG A 377 30.57 20.60 10.36
N ALA A 378 30.37 20.57 11.67
CA ALA A 378 31.38 20.26 12.66
C ALA A 378 30.78 19.31 13.71
N PRO A 379 30.59 18.02 13.38
CA PRO A 379 29.95 17.06 14.27
C PRO A 379 30.69 16.81 15.60
N SER A 380 31.96 17.22 15.69
CA SER A 380 32.77 17.13 16.92
C SER A 380 32.53 18.28 17.90
N VAL A 381 31.74 19.29 17.52
CA VAL A 381 31.42 20.42 18.38
C VAL A 381 30.24 20.05 19.26
N ASP A 382 30.43 20.12 20.57
CA ASP A 382 29.38 20.01 21.57
C ASP A 382 28.44 21.23 21.46
N LEU A 383 27.22 20.99 20.98
CA LEU A 383 26.23 22.04 20.77
C LEU A 383 25.64 22.56 22.09
N GLU A 384 25.55 21.72 23.13
CA GLU A 384 25.08 22.12 24.46
C GLU A 384 26.06 23.12 25.05
N LEU A 385 27.37 22.82 25.00
CA LEU A 385 28.41 23.72 25.46
C LEU A 385 28.39 25.06 24.71
N VAL A 386 28.19 25.06 23.39
CA VAL A 386 28.09 26.30 22.61
C VAL A 386 26.91 27.16 23.05
N VAL A 387 25.75 26.54 23.28
CA VAL A 387 24.54 27.23 23.74
C VAL A 387 24.75 27.78 25.15
N ASP A 388 25.28 26.98 26.07
CA ASP A 388 25.56 27.38 27.45
C ASP A 388 26.58 28.51 27.54
N LEU A 389 27.68 28.45 26.79
CA LEU A 389 28.67 29.53 26.75
C LEU A 389 28.07 30.82 26.17
N THR A 390 27.24 30.71 25.13
CA THR A 390 26.55 31.87 24.54
C THR A 390 25.59 32.51 25.55
N ALA A 391 24.82 31.68 26.26
CA ALA A 391 23.93 32.14 27.34
C ALA A 391 24.71 32.74 28.51
N ALA A 392 25.85 32.15 28.90
CA ALA A 392 26.70 32.65 29.98
C ALA A 392 27.29 34.03 29.62
N VAL A 393 27.74 34.22 28.37
CA VAL A 393 28.19 35.52 27.86
C VAL A 393 27.05 36.54 27.89
N ALA A 394 25.83 36.17 27.49
CA ALA A 394 24.68 37.06 27.54
C ALA A 394 24.30 37.43 29.00
N ALA A 395 24.32 36.46 29.92
CA ALA A 395 24.08 36.67 31.34
C ALA A 395 25.15 37.58 31.97
N ALA A 396 26.42 37.37 31.64
CA ALA A 396 27.52 38.25 32.06
C ALA A 396 27.33 39.66 31.49
N ALA A 397 26.91 39.81 30.24
CA ALA A 397 26.67 41.11 29.61
C ALA A 397 25.57 41.91 30.32
N VAL A 398 24.49 41.26 30.79
CA VAL A 398 23.43 41.90 31.60
C VAL A 398 24.02 42.57 32.85
N LEU A 399 24.99 41.91 33.51
CA LEU A 399 25.58 42.34 34.77
C LEU A 399 26.75 43.33 34.58
N LEU A 400 27.62 43.08 33.62
CA LEU A 400 28.93 43.71 33.49
C LEU A 400 28.97 44.89 32.51
N VAL A 401 28.08 44.95 31.50
CA VAL A 401 28.10 46.05 30.52
C VAL A 401 27.83 47.38 31.24
N PRO A 402 28.73 48.39 31.13
CA PRO A 402 28.51 49.68 31.78
C PRO A 402 27.19 50.32 31.34
N ARG A 403 26.49 51.02 32.25
CA ARG A 403 25.17 51.63 31.95
C ARG A 403 25.19 52.53 30.70
N ARG A 404 26.28 53.28 30.51
CA ARG A 404 26.51 54.14 29.33
C ARG A 404 26.59 53.36 27.99
N LEU A 405 26.89 52.06 28.06
CA LEU A 405 26.96 51.15 26.92
C LEU A 405 25.76 50.19 26.86
N ALA A 406 24.71 50.37 27.69
CA ALA A 406 23.57 49.46 27.69
C ALA A 406 22.86 49.35 26.32
N TRP A 407 23.01 50.35 25.45
CA TRP A 407 22.52 50.33 24.07
C TRP A 407 23.19 49.27 23.18
N THR A 408 24.38 48.79 23.54
CA THR A 408 25.08 47.76 22.76
C THR A 408 24.37 46.41 22.85
N LEU A 409 23.62 46.15 23.95
CA LEU A 409 22.87 44.90 24.14
C LEU A 409 21.77 44.73 23.07
N PRO A 410 20.79 45.65 22.91
CA PRO A 410 19.83 45.53 21.83
C PRO A 410 20.46 45.66 20.43
N ALA A 411 21.57 46.39 20.27
CA ALA A 411 22.28 46.45 18.99
C ALA A 411 22.88 45.08 18.59
N ALA A 412 23.51 44.38 19.55
CA ALA A 412 24.04 43.04 19.34
C ALA A 412 22.94 42.03 19.02
N LEU A 413 21.82 42.08 19.75
CA LEU A 413 20.63 41.27 19.46
C LEU A 413 20.08 41.55 18.05
N LEU A 414 20.00 42.82 17.64
CA LEU A 414 19.50 43.20 16.32
C LEU A 414 20.36 42.60 15.21
N VAL A 415 21.69 42.69 15.33
CA VAL A 415 22.64 42.09 14.38
C VAL A 415 22.55 40.57 14.37
N GLY A 416 22.53 39.95 15.56
CA GLY A 416 22.40 38.50 15.71
C GLY A 416 21.11 37.98 15.08
N PHE A 417 19.97 38.55 15.43
CA PHE A 417 18.68 38.15 14.85
C PHE A 417 18.62 38.38 13.35
N ALA A 418 19.11 39.51 12.84
CA ALA A 418 19.17 39.74 11.40
C ALA A 418 20.00 38.66 10.68
N ALA A 419 21.14 38.24 11.23
CA ALA A 419 21.97 37.17 10.68
C ALA A 419 21.27 35.80 10.74
N ILE A 420 20.64 35.45 11.85
CA ILE A 420 19.87 34.20 12.00
C ILE A 420 18.67 34.21 11.05
N SER A 421 17.98 35.33 10.92
CA SER A 421 16.81 35.50 10.05
C SER A 421 17.15 35.41 8.56
N PHE A 422 18.32 35.93 8.17
CA PHE A 422 18.87 35.70 6.83
C PHE A 422 19.21 34.21 6.61
N SER A 423 19.86 33.56 7.59
CA SER A 423 20.15 32.11 7.52
C SER A 423 18.86 31.28 7.41
N ALA A 424 17.84 31.60 8.20
CA ALA A 424 16.54 30.94 8.17
C ALA A 424 15.87 31.07 6.81
N SER A 425 15.82 32.29 6.26
CA SER A 425 15.25 32.55 4.93
C SER A 425 15.94 31.74 3.81
N ARG A 426 17.27 31.58 3.90
CA ARG A 426 18.03 30.73 2.97
C ARG A 426 17.71 29.25 3.12
N VAL A 427 17.54 28.75 4.34
CA VAL A 427 17.19 27.35 4.60
C VAL A 427 15.78 27.06 4.12
N VAL A 428 14.80 27.93 4.42
CA VAL A 428 13.42 27.84 3.92
C VAL A 428 13.42 27.76 2.39
N THR A 429 14.16 28.65 1.72
CA THR A 429 14.30 28.65 0.25
C THR A 429 14.90 27.35 -0.28
N ALA A 430 15.97 26.87 0.35
CA ALA A 430 16.65 25.63 -0.06
C ALA A 430 15.74 24.40 0.12
N GLN A 431 15.04 24.32 1.24
CA GLN A 431 14.12 23.21 1.54
C GLN A 431 12.91 23.21 0.61
N ALA A 432 12.29 24.37 0.36
CA ALA A 432 11.21 24.48 -0.61
C ALA A 432 11.67 24.13 -2.04
N THR A 433 12.91 24.47 -2.40
CA THR A 433 13.50 24.08 -3.70
C THR A 433 13.69 22.57 -3.79
N LEU A 434 14.21 21.94 -2.73
CA LEU A 434 14.36 20.49 -2.66
C LEU A 434 12.99 19.80 -2.77
N VAL A 435 12.01 20.25 -2.00
CA VAL A 435 10.64 19.71 -2.06
C VAL A 435 10.06 19.83 -3.46
N ARG A 436 10.19 20.97 -4.15
CA ARG A 436 9.74 21.09 -5.55
C ARG A 436 10.38 20.01 -6.44
N GLN A 437 11.70 19.82 -6.33
CA GLN A 437 12.43 18.87 -7.15
C GLN A 437 11.98 17.43 -6.89
N THR A 438 11.66 17.09 -5.64
CA THR A 438 11.27 15.73 -5.23
C THR A 438 9.76 15.48 -5.28
N THR A 439 8.93 16.44 -5.70
CA THR A 439 7.44 16.28 -5.67
C THR A 439 6.70 16.69 -6.95
N LEU A 440 7.24 17.61 -7.77
CA LEU A 440 6.51 18.13 -8.95
C LEU A 440 7.29 18.02 -10.26
N GLY A 441 8.61 17.87 -10.24
CA GLY A 441 9.42 17.89 -11.46
C GLY A 441 9.72 19.30 -11.99
N ALA A 442 9.96 19.42 -13.30
CA ALA A 442 10.44 20.67 -13.90
C ALA A 442 9.38 21.79 -13.90
N SER A 443 8.14 21.46 -14.29
CA SER A 443 6.97 22.35 -14.23
C SER A 443 6.10 21.99 -13.03
N LYS A 444 5.59 23.00 -12.30
CA LYS A 444 4.65 22.77 -11.19
C LYS A 444 3.30 22.28 -11.68
N ARG A 445 2.94 22.66 -12.91
CA ARG A 445 1.67 22.41 -13.58
C ARG A 445 1.76 21.29 -14.61
N TRP A 446 2.77 20.42 -14.49
CA TRP A 446 3.05 19.39 -15.49
C TRP A 446 1.85 18.46 -15.76
N ILE A 447 0.99 18.20 -14.76
CA ILE A 447 -0.23 17.40 -14.92
C ILE A 447 -1.27 18.20 -15.72
N ASP A 448 -1.49 19.46 -15.33
CA ASP A 448 -2.40 20.37 -16.03
C ASP A 448 -2.00 20.60 -17.50
N GLU A 449 -0.69 20.66 -17.78
CA GLU A 449 -0.11 20.86 -19.10
C GLU A 449 -0.23 19.61 -19.98
N ALA A 450 -0.08 18.41 -19.40
CA ALA A 450 -0.05 17.16 -20.15
C ALA A 450 -1.43 16.48 -20.32
N ALA A 451 -2.32 16.56 -19.33
CA ALA A 451 -3.62 15.88 -19.37
C ALA A 451 -4.70 16.76 -20.02
N PRO A 452 -5.50 16.28 -21.00
CA PRO A 452 -6.60 17.05 -21.59
C PRO A 452 -7.88 17.08 -20.73
N SER A 453 -8.04 16.14 -19.78
CA SER A 453 -9.24 15.94 -18.95
C SER A 453 -8.86 15.80 -17.47
N PRO A 454 -9.83 15.64 -16.55
CA PRO A 454 -9.54 15.41 -15.13
C PRO A 454 -8.69 14.14 -14.89
N VAL A 455 -7.96 14.15 -13.78
CA VAL A 455 -6.89 13.20 -13.43
C VAL A 455 -7.05 12.74 -11.99
N ALA A 456 -7.11 11.43 -11.79
CA ALA A 456 -7.02 10.85 -10.45
C ALA A 456 -5.55 10.80 -9.97
N TYR A 457 -5.30 10.98 -8.68
CA TYR A 457 -4.02 10.65 -8.06
C TYR A 457 -4.17 9.38 -7.24
N LEU A 458 -3.39 8.34 -7.53
CA LEU A 458 -3.36 7.11 -6.73
C LEU A 458 -2.12 7.11 -5.82
N TYR A 459 -2.33 7.36 -4.52
CA TYR A 459 -1.28 7.32 -3.52
C TYR A 459 -0.95 5.86 -3.17
N THR A 460 0.33 5.50 -3.25
CA THR A 460 0.81 4.11 -3.11
C THR A 460 1.86 3.95 -2.03
N ASN A 461 1.85 4.87 -1.05
CA ASN A 461 2.82 4.93 0.03
C ASN A 461 4.25 5.26 -0.44
N GLU A 462 4.36 6.09 -1.48
CA GLU A 462 5.64 6.68 -1.87
C GLU A 462 6.24 7.54 -0.74
N VAL A 463 7.57 7.65 -0.71
CA VAL A 463 8.33 8.29 0.40
C VAL A 463 7.91 9.75 0.61
N TYR A 464 7.73 10.48 -0.49
CA TYR A 464 7.34 11.88 -0.48
C TYR A 464 5.81 12.01 -0.54
N TRP A 465 5.12 11.66 0.54
CA TRP A 465 3.66 11.80 0.65
C TRP A 465 3.15 13.23 0.41
N ASN A 466 4.01 14.23 0.60
CA ASN A 466 3.72 15.64 0.29
C ASN A 466 3.59 15.91 -1.21
N ALA A 467 3.98 14.97 -2.09
CA ALA A 467 3.74 15.08 -3.53
C ALA A 467 2.26 15.11 -3.89
N VAL A 468 1.40 14.44 -3.11
CA VAL A 468 -0.07 14.51 -3.23
C VAL A 468 -0.54 15.95 -3.02
N TRP A 469 -0.13 16.56 -1.91
CA TRP A 469 -0.48 17.93 -1.56
C TRP A 469 0.03 18.96 -2.58
N GLN A 470 1.26 18.79 -3.04
CA GLN A 470 1.85 19.63 -4.08
C GLN A 470 1.08 19.51 -5.40
N SER A 471 0.75 18.28 -5.80
CA SER A 471 0.01 18.02 -7.04
C SER A 471 -1.37 18.70 -7.00
N LEU A 472 -2.12 18.52 -5.91
CA LEU A 472 -3.41 19.17 -5.67
C LEU A 472 -3.30 20.70 -5.68
N PHE A 473 -2.27 21.27 -5.06
CA PHE A 473 -2.14 22.72 -4.94
C PHE A 473 -1.88 23.43 -6.26
N TRP A 474 -1.09 22.81 -7.15
CA TRP A 474 -0.63 23.42 -8.40
C TRP A 474 -1.42 22.97 -9.64
N ASN A 475 -2.07 21.80 -9.61
CA ASN A 475 -2.73 21.21 -10.77
C ASN A 475 -4.23 21.11 -10.53
N ARG A 476 -5.02 21.96 -11.22
CA ARG A 476 -6.48 22.01 -11.08
C ARG A 476 -7.20 20.81 -11.68
N LYS A 477 -6.56 20.08 -12.59
CA LYS A 477 -7.12 18.86 -13.19
C LYS A 477 -7.05 17.65 -12.26
N VAL A 478 -6.33 17.73 -11.13
CA VAL A 478 -6.36 16.68 -10.11
C VAL A 478 -7.64 16.85 -9.29
N ASP A 479 -8.66 16.06 -9.61
CA ASP A 479 -10.02 16.18 -9.05
C ASP A 479 -10.36 15.06 -8.05
N ALA A 480 -9.63 13.96 -8.09
CA ALA A 480 -9.77 12.85 -7.16
C ALA A 480 -8.42 12.36 -6.66
N VAL A 481 -8.36 11.98 -5.38
CA VAL A 481 -7.19 11.33 -4.78
C VAL A 481 -7.65 10.09 -4.04
N TYR A 482 -6.99 8.97 -4.31
CA TYR A 482 -7.30 7.67 -3.72
C TYR A 482 -6.10 7.12 -2.97
N ASN A 483 -6.36 6.54 -1.80
CA ASN A 483 -5.39 5.70 -1.11
C ASN A 483 -5.46 4.29 -1.66
N LEU A 484 -4.34 3.73 -2.13
CA LEU A 484 -4.26 2.31 -2.42
C LEU A 484 -4.24 1.52 -1.10
N LEU A 485 -5.27 0.73 -0.85
CA LEU A 485 -5.46 -0.05 0.38
C LEU A 485 -5.31 0.81 1.65
N ASP A 486 -4.42 0.41 2.57
CA ASP A 486 -4.23 1.05 3.87
C ASP A 486 -3.26 2.24 3.85
N SER A 487 -2.81 2.66 2.67
CA SER A 487 -1.97 3.86 2.55
C SER A 487 -2.70 5.09 3.08
N ARG A 488 -1.96 6.04 3.66
CA ARG A 488 -2.52 7.27 4.22
C ARG A 488 -1.65 8.46 3.91
N VAL A 489 -2.29 9.53 3.46
CA VAL A 489 -1.66 10.84 3.32
C VAL A 489 -1.97 11.66 4.58
N PRO A 490 -0.96 12.08 5.37
CA PRO A 490 -1.18 12.94 6.53
C PRO A 490 -1.99 14.20 6.17
N GLY A 491 -3.01 14.49 6.99
CA GLY A 491 -3.88 15.66 6.84
C GLY A 491 -5.05 15.49 5.85
N LEU A 492 -5.16 14.36 5.15
CA LEU A 492 -6.29 14.07 4.26
C LEU A 492 -7.05 12.82 4.71
N VAL A 493 -8.36 12.87 4.61
CA VAL A 493 -9.23 11.69 4.70
C VAL A 493 -9.67 11.37 3.27
N LEU A 494 -9.05 10.35 2.68
CA LEU A 494 -9.26 9.98 1.27
C LEU A 494 -9.95 8.61 1.17
N PRO A 495 -10.77 8.38 0.13
CA PRO A 495 -11.32 7.07 -0.14
C PRO A 495 -10.20 6.04 -0.38
N SER A 496 -10.34 4.87 0.23
CA SER A 496 -9.47 3.73 -0.04
C SER A 496 -10.01 2.91 -1.21
N VAL A 497 -9.11 2.52 -2.10
CA VAL A 497 -9.40 1.68 -3.27
C VAL A 497 -8.46 0.48 -3.30
N GLY A 498 -8.94 -0.64 -3.84
CA GLY A 498 -8.18 -1.88 -3.94
C GLY A 498 -8.36 -2.54 -5.30
N PRO A 499 -7.33 -3.21 -5.83
CA PRO A 499 -7.44 -3.93 -7.09
C PRO A 499 -8.08 -5.31 -6.90
N LEU A 500 -8.99 -5.67 -7.80
CA LEU A 500 -9.44 -7.05 -7.99
C LEU A 500 -8.35 -7.89 -8.69
N GLU A 501 -8.52 -9.20 -8.78
CA GLU A 501 -7.53 -10.09 -9.42
C GLU A 501 -7.32 -9.78 -10.92
N ASP A 502 -8.32 -9.22 -11.61
CA ASP A 502 -8.20 -8.73 -13.00
C ASP A 502 -7.62 -7.31 -13.11
N GLY A 503 -7.23 -6.70 -11.99
CA GLY A 503 -6.61 -5.39 -11.90
C GLY A 503 -7.58 -4.23 -11.77
N ARG A 504 -8.90 -4.44 -11.93
CA ARG A 504 -9.87 -3.33 -11.78
C ARG A 504 -9.80 -2.76 -10.37
N LEU A 505 -9.62 -1.43 -10.27
CA LEU A 505 -9.69 -0.74 -9.00
C LEU A 505 -11.15 -0.55 -8.59
N VAL A 506 -11.45 -0.92 -7.34
CA VAL A 506 -12.76 -0.76 -6.73
C VAL A 506 -12.64 -0.07 -5.38
N HIS A 507 -13.69 0.65 -5.00
CA HIS A 507 -13.88 1.14 -3.65
C HIS A 507 -14.12 -0.02 -2.67
N ALA A 508 -14.04 0.26 -1.36
CA ALA A 508 -14.32 -0.73 -0.31
C ALA A 508 -15.72 -1.39 -0.41
N ASN A 509 -16.69 -0.71 -1.02
CA ASN A 509 -18.04 -1.24 -1.27
C ASN A 509 -18.16 -2.06 -2.58
N GLY A 510 -17.07 -2.26 -3.32
CA GLY A 510 -17.03 -2.98 -4.59
C GLY A 510 -17.38 -2.16 -5.83
N ALA A 511 -17.76 -0.88 -5.68
CA ALA A 511 -18.03 -0.01 -6.82
C ALA A 511 -16.75 0.27 -7.63
N PRO A 512 -16.79 0.26 -8.97
CA PRO A 512 -15.62 0.54 -9.79
C PRO A 512 -15.18 2.00 -9.66
N VAL A 513 -13.86 2.22 -9.68
CA VAL A 513 -13.28 3.56 -9.80
C VAL A 513 -13.29 3.95 -11.28
N GLU A 514 -13.82 5.12 -11.59
CA GLU A 514 -13.85 5.67 -12.95
C GLU A 514 -12.77 6.74 -13.14
N GLY A 515 -12.25 6.88 -14.36
CA GLY A 515 -11.22 7.87 -14.68
C GLY A 515 -10.49 7.54 -15.98
N GLY A 516 -10.17 8.58 -16.76
CA GLY A 516 -9.40 8.44 -18.01
C GLY A 516 -7.89 8.62 -17.83
N TYR A 517 -7.48 9.27 -16.74
CA TYR A 517 -6.08 9.55 -16.44
C TYR A 517 -5.77 9.34 -14.96
N VAL A 518 -4.56 8.87 -14.68
CA VAL A 518 -4.06 8.70 -13.31
C VAL A 518 -2.60 9.13 -13.20
N VAL A 519 -2.27 9.79 -12.09
CA VAL A 519 -0.88 9.97 -11.63
C VAL A 519 -0.60 8.99 -10.50
N ALA A 520 0.51 8.27 -10.61
CA ALA A 520 1.01 7.41 -9.54
C ALA A 520 2.53 7.24 -9.63
N ALA A 521 3.11 6.60 -8.61
CA ALA A 521 4.55 6.36 -8.55
C ALA A 521 5.03 5.21 -9.46
N SER A 522 6.34 5.12 -9.74
CA SER A 522 6.94 4.08 -10.64
C SER A 522 6.59 2.64 -10.26
N ARG A 523 6.27 2.41 -8.99
CA ARG A 523 5.96 1.09 -8.43
C ARG A 523 4.60 0.56 -8.82
N THR A 524 3.80 1.35 -9.53
CA THR A 524 2.52 0.96 -10.11
C THR A 524 2.53 1.19 -11.60
N THR A 525 2.04 0.20 -12.34
CA THR A 525 1.75 0.35 -13.78
C THR A 525 0.28 0.09 -14.04
N PHE A 526 -0.25 0.70 -15.09
CA PHE A 526 -1.66 0.62 -15.44
C PHE A 526 -1.84 0.03 -16.84
N VAL A 527 -3.04 -0.49 -17.11
CA VAL A 527 -3.43 -0.84 -18.47
C VAL A 527 -3.74 0.45 -19.22
N GLY A 528 -2.87 0.80 -20.16
CA GLY A 528 -2.93 2.05 -20.92
C GLY A 528 -1.53 2.52 -21.30
N GLU A 529 -1.39 3.83 -21.53
CA GLU A 529 -0.16 4.46 -22.01
C GLU A 529 0.35 5.52 -21.04
N ARG A 530 1.66 5.52 -20.80
CA ARG A 530 2.33 6.57 -20.02
C ARG A 530 2.55 7.79 -20.90
N VAL A 531 1.93 8.92 -20.58
CA VAL A 531 1.89 10.12 -21.44
C VAL A 531 2.78 11.26 -20.96
N ALA A 532 3.11 11.32 -19.67
CA ALA A 532 4.06 12.28 -19.11
C ALA A 532 4.71 11.73 -17.83
N GLU A 533 5.81 12.34 -17.43
CA GLU A 533 6.55 11.97 -16.22
C GLU A 533 7.16 13.18 -15.53
N ALA A 534 7.29 13.08 -14.21
CA ALA A 534 8.08 13.96 -13.37
C ALA A 534 9.15 13.10 -12.67
N PRO A 535 10.28 12.79 -13.35
CA PRO A 535 11.23 11.78 -12.88
C PRO A 535 11.85 12.09 -11.52
N GLY A 536 12.11 13.38 -11.24
CA GLY A 536 12.63 13.81 -9.94
C GLY A 536 11.69 13.55 -8.77
N ALA A 537 10.39 13.44 -9.03
CA ALA A 537 9.35 13.13 -8.05
C ALA A 537 8.92 11.66 -8.03
N ASP A 538 9.51 10.82 -8.89
CA ASP A 538 9.06 9.43 -9.11
C ASP A 538 7.57 9.33 -9.49
N LEU A 539 7.03 10.31 -10.21
CA LEU A 539 5.61 10.35 -10.61
C LEU A 539 5.42 10.23 -12.12
N PHE A 540 4.38 9.50 -12.53
CA PHE A 540 4.06 9.22 -13.92
C PHE A 540 2.58 9.44 -14.16
N LEU A 541 2.25 10.17 -15.23
CA LEU A 541 0.89 10.35 -15.71
C LEU A 541 0.58 9.29 -16.77
N TRP A 542 -0.50 8.57 -16.56
CA TRP A 542 -1.01 7.52 -17.42
C TRP A 542 -2.36 7.92 -18.02
N ARG A 543 -2.53 7.67 -19.31
CA ARG A 543 -3.83 7.58 -19.98
C ARG A 543 -4.29 6.13 -19.89
N LEU A 544 -5.46 5.91 -19.28
CA LEU A 544 -6.00 4.60 -18.99
C LEU A 544 -6.82 4.05 -20.16
N ASP A 545 -6.72 2.75 -20.42
CA ASP A 545 -7.66 2.02 -21.28
C ASP A 545 -8.83 1.51 -20.43
N PRO A 546 -10.03 2.12 -20.53
CA PRO A 546 -11.12 1.80 -19.62
C PRO A 546 -11.47 0.31 -19.59
N PRO A 547 -11.83 -0.26 -18.43
CA PRO A 547 -11.94 0.39 -17.11
C PRO A 547 -10.58 0.61 -16.41
N PHE A 548 -10.57 1.43 -15.34
CA PHE A 548 -9.39 1.76 -14.53
C PHE A 548 -8.76 0.50 -13.92
N ARG A 549 -7.67 0.03 -14.55
CA ARG A 549 -7.01 -1.24 -14.21
C ARG A 549 -5.53 -1.05 -13.88
N LEU A 550 -5.14 -1.57 -12.73
CA LEU A 550 -3.76 -1.77 -12.34
C LEU A 550 -3.21 -2.98 -13.08
N ALA A 551 -2.08 -2.83 -13.75
CA ALA A 551 -1.39 -3.91 -14.45
C ALA A 551 -0.39 -4.60 -13.52
N GLU A 552 0.40 -3.81 -12.80
CA GLU A 552 1.43 -4.30 -11.90
C GLU A 552 1.52 -3.40 -10.67
N TRP A 553 1.82 -4.00 -9.53
CA TRP A 553 2.15 -3.28 -8.31
C TRP A 553 3.28 -3.96 -7.56
N THR A 554 4.35 -3.22 -7.29
CA THR A 554 5.46 -3.68 -6.45
C THR A 554 5.43 -2.93 -5.11
N HIS A 555 5.16 -3.64 -4.01
CA HIS A 555 5.15 -3.06 -2.67
C HIS A 555 6.14 -3.72 -1.74
N PHE A 556 6.69 -2.94 -0.81
CA PHE A 556 7.65 -3.40 0.18
C PHE A 556 6.92 -3.66 1.49
N LEU A 557 6.98 -4.91 1.93
CA LEU A 557 6.41 -5.37 3.19
C LEU A 557 7.46 -5.28 4.30
N PRO A 558 7.05 -5.17 5.58
CA PRO A 558 7.98 -5.26 6.70
C PRO A 558 8.79 -6.56 6.63
N PRO A 559 10.13 -6.51 6.69
CA PRO A 559 10.95 -7.71 6.59
C PRO A 559 10.72 -8.64 7.79
N ARG A 560 10.71 -9.96 7.54
CA ARG A 560 10.60 -10.97 8.60
C ARG A 560 11.82 -10.88 9.52
N GLY A 561 11.62 -10.46 10.77
CA GLY A 561 12.69 -10.27 11.75
C GLY A 561 13.28 -8.85 11.81
N GLY A 562 12.68 -7.87 11.12
CA GLY A 562 12.96 -6.44 11.28
C GLY A 562 14.14 -5.88 10.47
N VAL A 563 14.99 -6.74 9.90
CA VAL A 563 16.14 -6.33 9.05
C VAL A 563 16.08 -7.08 7.71
N GLY A 564 16.34 -6.36 6.62
CA GLY A 564 16.39 -6.93 5.27
C GLY A 564 15.36 -6.35 4.30
N VAL A 565 15.06 -7.10 3.24
CA VAL A 565 14.12 -6.73 2.17
C VAL A 565 13.04 -7.79 2.03
N HIS A 566 11.78 -7.36 2.00
CA HIS A 566 10.65 -8.13 1.52
C HIS A 566 9.91 -7.29 0.49
N ALA A 567 10.16 -7.55 -0.80
CA ALA A 567 9.44 -6.94 -1.90
C ALA A 567 8.47 -7.97 -2.49
N GLU A 568 7.21 -7.59 -2.67
CA GLU A 568 6.22 -8.40 -3.37
C GLU A 568 5.76 -7.66 -4.64
N THR A 569 5.88 -8.32 -5.79
CA THR A 569 5.35 -7.83 -7.05
C THR A 569 4.08 -8.62 -7.40
N ARG A 570 3.00 -7.88 -7.66
CA ARG A 570 1.70 -8.41 -8.08
C ARG A 570 1.46 -8.07 -9.53
N ALA A 571 1.31 -9.09 -10.36
CA ALA A 571 0.86 -8.95 -11.74
C ALA A 571 -0.63 -9.32 -11.84
N TYR A 572 -1.46 -8.34 -12.16
CA TYR A 572 -2.91 -8.50 -12.27
C TYR A 572 -3.33 -8.94 -13.66
N ALA A 573 -4.51 -9.52 -13.81
CA ALA A 573 -4.93 -10.15 -15.08
C ALA A 573 -3.87 -11.12 -15.65
N CYS A 574 -3.09 -11.77 -14.78
CA CYS A 574 -2.01 -12.67 -15.15
C CYS A 574 -2.55 -13.98 -15.70
N VAL A 575 -2.22 -14.27 -16.95
CA VAL A 575 -2.51 -15.54 -17.64
C VAL A 575 -1.23 -16.31 -17.97
N GLY A 576 -0.08 -15.79 -17.55
CA GLY A 576 1.26 -16.23 -17.94
C GLY A 576 2.19 -15.03 -18.13
N GLY A 577 3.49 -15.28 -18.25
CA GLY A 577 4.51 -14.25 -18.42
C GLY A 577 5.73 -14.49 -17.54
N THR A 578 6.61 -13.51 -17.48
CA THR A 578 7.87 -13.60 -16.74
C THR A 578 8.18 -12.30 -16.02
N LEU A 579 8.48 -12.38 -14.72
CA LEU A 579 9.00 -11.24 -13.97
C LEU A 579 10.50 -11.09 -14.24
N ARG A 580 10.93 -9.96 -14.77
CA ARG A 580 12.35 -9.58 -14.87
C ARG A 580 12.77 -8.81 -13.63
N LEU A 581 13.92 -9.19 -13.08
CA LEU A 581 14.48 -8.64 -11.86
C LEU A 581 15.94 -8.22 -12.08
N ARG A 582 16.28 -7.05 -11.54
CA ARG A 582 17.66 -6.59 -11.37
C ARG A 582 17.87 -6.26 -9.90
N LEU A 583 18.78 -6.99 -9.27
CA LEU A 583 19.04 -6.95 -7.83
C LEU A 583 20.48 -6.55 -7.57
N VAL A 584 20.71 -5.64 -6.62
CA VAL A 584 22.06 -5.21 -6.22
C VAL A 584 22.24 -5.44 -4.72
N ALA A 585 23.23 -6.24 -4.36
CA ALA A 585 23.51 -6.56 -2.97
C ALA A 585 24.35 -5.46 -2.31
N GLY A 586 23.84 -4.84 -1.25
CA GLY A 586 24.61 -3.85 -0.45
C GLY A 586 25.64 -4.49 0.47
N GLY A 587 25.56 -5.81 0.67
CA GLY A 587 26.42 -6.60 1.52
C GLY A 587 26.27 -8.08 1.19
N ARG A 588 27.04 -8.95 1.87
CA ARG A 588 26.91 -10.39 1.66
C ARG A 588 25.54 -10.85 2.16
N THR A 589 24.73 -11.40 1.26
CA THR A 589 23.36 -11.79 1.61
C THR A 589 22.88 -12.99 0.80
N SER A 590 21.91 -13.73 1.35
CA SER A 590 21.12 -14.70 0.61
C SER A 590 19.82 -14.06 0.13
N VAL A 591 19.42 -14.33 -1.10
CA VAL A 591 18.14 -13.86 -1.64
C VAL A 591 17.26 -15.05 -1.98
N GLU A 592 16.03 -15.08 -1.49
CA GLU A 592 15.02 -16.04 -1.91
C GLU A 592 14.07 -15.38 -2.89
N LEU A 593 13.93 -15.99 -4.07
CA LEU A 593 12.93 -15.65 -5.06
C LEU A 593 11.79 -16.65 -4.91
N ARG A 594 10.57 -16.16 -4.69
CA ARG A 594 9.36 -17.00 -4.57
C ARG A 594 8.34 -16.60 -5.63
N ARG A 595 7.50 -17.55 -6.03
CA ARG A 595 6.33 -17.34 -6.89
C ARG A 595 5.14 -18.08 -6.28
N GLU A 596 4.00 -17.42 -6.15
CA GLU A 596 2.81 -17.93 -5.43
C GLU A 596 3.12 -18.47 -4.02
N GLY A 597 4.07 -17.82 -3.32
CA GLY A 597 4.52 -18.25 -2.00
C GLY A 597 5.43 -19.48 -2.01
N ALA A 598 5.67 -20.16 -3.13
CA ALA A 598 6.61 -21.27 -3.24
C ALA A 598 8.02 -20.79 -3.58
N LEU A 599 9.06 -21.39 -2.98
CA LEU A 599 10.45 -21.07 -3.30
C LEU A 599 10.75 -21.46 -4.76
N PHE A 600 11.16 -20.49 -5.57
CA PHE A 600 11.61 -20.71 -6.94
C PHE A 600 13.13 -20.88 -7.00
N ARG A 601 13.87 -19.96 -6.38
CA ARG A 601 15.34 -19.99 -6.40
C ARG A 601 15.94 -19.32 -5.17
N ARG A 602 17.05 -19.85 -4.68
CA ARG A 602 17.90 -19.18 -3.68
C ARG A 602 19.20 -18.73 -4.31
N LEU A 603 19.58 -17.48 -4.10
CA LEU A 603 20.81 -16.87 -4.56
C LEU A 603 21.71 -16.54 -3.36
N ARG A 604 23.03 -16.54 -3.57
CA ARG A 604 24.01 -15.99 -2.63
C ARG A 604 24.76 -14.89 -3.37
N LEU A 605 24.63 -13.66 -2.89
CA LEU A 605 25.23 -12.48 -3.52
C LEU A 605 26.33 -11.90 -2.62
N ALA A 606 27.45 -11.56 -3.24
CA ALA A 606 28.54 -10.82 -2.60
C ALA A 606 28.24 -9.30 -2.55
N PRO A 607 28.90 -8.53 -1.66
CA PRO A 607 28.74 -7.08 -1.65
C PRO A 607 29.01 -6.45 -3.02
N GLY A 608 28.13 -5.56 -3.47
CA GLY A 608 28.20 -4.89 -4.78
C GLY A 608 27.82 -5.77 -5.97
N GLN A 609 27.54 -7.06 -5.77
CA GLN A 609 27.17 -7.96 -6.88
C GLN A 609 25.78 -7.60 -7.42
N VAL A 610 25.71 -7.42 -8.74
CA VAL A 610 24.46 -7.27 -9.49
C VAL A 610 24.02 -8.66 -9.97
N TRP A 611 22.75 -8.98 -9.77
CA TRP A 611 22.12 -10.15 -10.37
C TRP A 611 20.97 -9.70 -11.26
N GLU A 612 20.98 -10.15 -12.50
CA GLU A 612 19.87 -10.03 -13.43
C GLU A 612 19.32 -11.41 -13.73
N GLY A 613 18.00 -11.52 -13.72
CA GLY A 613 17.36 -12.77 -14.08
C GLY A 613 15.86 -12.66 -14.08
N SER A 614 15.22 -13.80 -14.24
CA SER A 614 13.79 -13.85 -14.51
C SER A 614 13.09 -14.96 -13.73
N VAL A 615 11.84 -14.69 -13.34
CA VAL A 615 10.98 -15.64 -12.61
C VAL A 615 9.73 -15.88 -13.45
N PRO A 616 9.55 -17.07 -14.05
CA PRO A 616 8.37 -17.36 -14.85
C PRO A 616 7.13 -17.45 -13.95
N ALA A 617 6.02 -16.86 -14.41
CA ALA A 617 4.72 -16.91 -13.76
C ALA A 617 4.25 -18.36 -13.62
N LEU A 618 3.52 -18.64 -12.53
CA LEU A 618 2.82 -19.90 -12.32
C LEU A 618 1.37 -19.57 -11.94
N PRO A 619 0.51 -19.24 -12.92
CA PRO A 619 -0.84 -18.75 -12.64
C PRO A 619 -1.63 -19.77 -11.78
N PRO A 620 -2.23 -19.35 -10.67
CA PRO A 620 -2.90 -20.26 -9.74
C PRO A 620 -4.14 -20.91 -10.37
N ARG A 621 -4.32 -22.22 -10.15
CA ARG A 621 -5.49 -22.98 -10.64
C ARG A 621 -6.66 -22.95 -9.65
N PRO A 622 -7.92 -22.99 -10.10
CA PRO A 622 -8.39 -23.09 -11.49
C PRO A 622 -8.20 -21.79 -12.29
N PHE A 623 -8.18 -21.88 -13.63
CA PHE A 623 -8.19 -20.73 -14.56
C PHE A 623 -9.37 -19.80 -14.19
N GLY A 624 -9.08 -18.76 -13.41
CA GLY A 624 -10.06 -17.97 -12.69
C GLY A 624 -9.38 -17.02 -11.71
N LYS A 625 -8.29 -17.48 -11.07
CA LYS A 625 -7.36 -16.59 -10.38
C LYS A 625 -6.41 -15.94 -11.37
N ARG A 626 -6.59 -14.63 -11.61
CA ARG A 626 -5.77 -13.87 -12.56
C ARG A 626 -4.71 -13.00 -11.87
N LEU A 627 -4.20 -13.44 -10.73
CA LEU A 627 -3.17 -12.73 -9.99
C LEU A 627 -1.93 -13.61 -9.89
N CYS A 628 -0.79 -13.11 -10.37
CA CYS A 628 0.51 -13.71 -10.11
C CYS A 628 1.26 -12.90 -9.05
N ARG A 629 1.83 -13.58 -8.06
CA ARG A 629 2.59 -13.00 -6.94
C ARG A 629 4.02 -13.49 -6.99
N PHE A 630 4.95 -12.56 -6.88
CA PHE A 630 6.37 -12.82 -6.82
C PHE A 630 6.95 -12.14 -5.59
N GLU A 631 7.82 -12.83 -4.86
CA GLU A 631 8.46 -12.26 -3.67
C GLU A 631 9.98 -12.33 -3.78
N VAL A 632 10.63 -11.24 -3.38
CA VAL A 632 12.07 -11.15 -3.18
C VAL A 632 12.32 -10.95 -1.70
N LEU A 633 12.89 -11.97 -1.05
CA LEU A 633 13.20 -11.97 0.37
C LEU A 633 14.70 -11.96 0.57
N SER A 634 15.20 -11.08 1.43
CA SER A 634 16.60 -11.10 1.85
C SER A 634 16.73 -10.66 3.30
N PRO A 635 17.50 -11.36 4.15
CA PRO A 635 17.76 -10.91 5.52
C PRO A 635 18.85 -9.82 5.59
N GLY A 636 19.58 -9.58 4.50
CA GLY A 636 20.62 -8.57 4.39
C GLY A 636 20.26 -7.40 3.46
N PRO A 637 21.12 -6.38 3.36
CA PRO A 637 20.88 -5.21 2.51
C PRO A 637 20.85 -5.59 1.03
N LEU A 638 19.73 -5.30 0.37
CA LEU A 638 19.47 -5.57 -1.03
C LEU A 638 18.73 -4.37 -1.64
N VAL A 639 19.05 -4.01 -2.88
CA VAL A 639 18.29 -3.03 -3.67
C VAL A 639 17.62 -3.77 -4.82
N VAL A 640 16.31 -3.64 -4.93
CA VAL A 640 15.55 -4.10 -6.11
C VAL A 640 15.51 -2.94 -7.08
N GLU A 641 16.46 -2.89 -8.03
CA GLU A 641 16.55 -1.78 -8.99
C GLU A 641 15.42 -1.80 -10.01
N THR A 642 15.10 -2.99 -10.53
CA THR A 642 13.97 -3.18 -11.45
C THR A 642 13.17 -4.41 -11.08
N SER A 643 11.85 -4.29 -11.07
CA SER A 643 10.89 -5.38 -11.07
C SER A 643 9.86 -5.06 -12.14
N ARG A 644 9.80 -5.87 -13.19
CA ARG A 644 8.88 -5.65 -14.32
C ARG A 644 8.33 -6.97 -14.81
N PHE A 645 7.01 -7.08 -14.91
CA PHE A 645 6.35 -8.25 -15.44
C PHE A 645 6.13 -8.16 -16.95
N ASP A 646 6.83 -8.98 -17.70
CA ASP A 646 6.56 -9.19 -19.12
C ASP A 646 5.42 -10.20 -19.25
N ARG A 647 4.22 -9.69 -19.56
CA ARG A 647 3.03 -10.52 -19.77
C ARG A 647 3.25 -11.47 -20.95
N ALA A 648 2.76 -12.70 -20.83
CA ALA A 648 2.67 -13.59 -21.98
C ALA A 648 1.75 -12.95 -23.03
N SER A 649 2.22 -12.88 -24.27
CA SER A 649 1.35 -12.69 -25.43
C SER A 649 0.33 -13.82 -25.45
N ALA A 650 -0.93 -13.54 -25.81
CA ALA A 650 -1.86 -14.63 -26.11
C ALA A 650 -1.20 -15.56 -27.14
N PRO A 651 -1.23 -16.89 -26.95
CA PRO A 651 -0.63 -17.79 -27.93
C PRO A 651 -1.28 -17.56 -29.30
N PRO A 652 -0.51 -17.56 -30.39
CA PRO A 652 -1.05 -17.35 -31.72
C PRO A 652 -2.12 -18.40 -32.02
N GLU A 653 -3.32 -17.93 -32.38
CA GLU A 653 -4.41 -18.79 -32.82
C GLU A 653 -4.24 -19.10 -34.30
N THR A 654 -4.09 -20.38 -34.62
CA THR A 654 -3.98 -20.87 -35.99
C THR A 654 -5.23 -21.67 -36.33
N ILE A 655 -6.11 -21.08 -37.13
CA ILE A 655 -7.26 -21.79 -37.72
C ILE A 655 -6.78 -22.49 -38.98
N LEU A 656 -6.82 -23.81 -38.98
CA LEU A 656 -6.41 -24.61 -40.13
C LEU A 656 -7.42 -24.48 -41.27
N ARG A 657 -6.90 -24.28 -42.48
CA ARG A 657 -7.69 -24.35 -43.71
C ARG A 657 -7.54 -25.75 -44.31
N PRO A 658 -8.60 -26.58 -44.35
CA PRO A 658 -8.51 -27.92 -44.89
C PRO A 658 -8.07 -27.91 -46.36
N PRO A 659 -7.23 -28.86 -46.79
CA PRO A 659 -7.00 -29.12 -48.21
C PRO A 659 -8.32 -29.43 -48.95
N PRO A 660 -8.47 -29.08 -50.25
CA PRO A 660 -9.69 -29.35 -51.01
C PRO A 660 -10.08 -30.84 -51.07
N ASP A 661 -9.09 -31.74 -50.99
CA ASP A 661 -9.19 -33.19 -51.05
C ASP A 661 -9.04 -33.85 -49.66
N ALA A 662 -9.24 -33.10 -48.58
CA ALA A 662 -8.93 -33.54 -47.21
C ALA A 662 -9.62 -34.86 -46.79
N ALA A 663 -10.80 -35.18 -47.32
CA ALA A 663 -11.51 -36.43 -46.99
C ALA A 663 -10.91 -37.67 -47.65
N ASP A 664 -10.21 -37.50 -48.78
CA ASP A 664 -9.79 -38.59 -49.68
C ASP A 664 -8.26 -38.83 -49.69
N ARG A 665 -7.52 -38.13 -48.81
CA ARG A 665 -6.07 -38.19 -48.72
C ARG A 665 -5.56 -38.54 -47.31
N ASP A 666 -4.32 -39.00 -47.22
CA ASP A 666 -3.62 -39.10 -45.92
C ASP A 666 -3.16 -37.70 -45.46
N ASN A 667 -3.74 -37.22 -44.37
CA ASN A 667 -3.47 -35.88 -43.80
C ASN A 667 -2.33 -35.86 -42.78
N THR A 668 -1.66 -36.99 -42.51
CA THR A 668 -0.67 -37.12 -41.45
C THR A 668 0.40 -36.03 -41.53
N ALA A 669 1.07 -35.89 -42.68
CA ALA A 669 2.16 -34.93 -42.83
C ALA A 669 1.68 -33.47 -42.67
N TRP A 670 0.48 -33.15 -43.15
CA TRP A 670 -0.09 -31.81 -43.06
C TRP A 670 -0.45 -31.44 -41.62
N LEU A 671 -1.16 -32.32 -40.90
CA LEU A 671 -1.51 -32.09 -39.50
C LEU A 671 -0.27 -32.11 -38.60
N GLN A 672 0.66 -33.02 -38.84
CA GLN A 672 1.87 -33.15 -38.06
C GLN A 672 2.78 -31.93 -38.21
N ALA A 673 2.93 -31.38 -39.41
CA ALA A 673 3.72 -30.16 -39.62
C ALA A 673 3.20 -29.00 -38.75
N ARG A 674 1.87 -28.88 -38.58
CA ARG A 674 1.25 -27.85 -37.73
C ARG A 674 1.49 -28.09 -36.25
N LEU A 675 1.44 -29.35 -35.82
CA LEU A 675 1.77 -29.72 -34.46
C LEU A 675 3.27 -29.53 -34.15
N ASP A 676 4.14 -29.58 -35.17
CA ASP A 676 5.58 -29.41 -35.00
C ASP A 676 6.02 -27.94 -34.94
N GLU A 677 5.20 -26.99 -35.44
CA GLU A 677 5.50 -25.55 -35.49
C GLU A 677 5.77 -24.92 -34.10
N GLY A 678 5.21 -25.49 -33.03
CA GLY A 678 5.46 -25.03 -31.66
C GLY A 678 4.21 -25.01 -30.76
N PRO A 679 4.33 -24.48 -29.54
CA PRO A 679 3.19 -24.31 -28.63
C PRO A 679 2.19 -23.30 -29.18
N GLY A 680 0.89 -23.51 -28.96
CA GLY A 680 -0.16 -22.59 -29.42
C GLY A 680 -1.55 -23.20 -29.50
N ARG A 681 -2.52 -22.40 -29.97
CA ARG A 681 -3.88 -22.87 -30.24
C ARG A 681 -4.03 -23.24 -31.71
N ILE A 682 -4.37 -24.49 -31.97
CA ILE A 682 -4.65 -25.05 -33.29
C ILE A 682 -6.12 -25.40 -33.37
N VAL A 683 -6.85 -24.76 -34.28
CA VAL A 683 -8.27 -25.03 -34.52
C VAL A 683 -8.41 -25.83 -35.82
N LEU A 684 -8.88 -27.08 -35.71
CA LEU A 684 -9.20 -27.92 -36.87
C LEU A 684 -10.72 -27.89 -37.10
N PRO A 685 -11.22 -27.29 -38.20
CA PRO A 685 -12.65 -27.25 -38.48
C PRO A 685 -13.19 -28.61 -38.91
N ALA A 686 -14.47 -28.86 -38.63
CA ALA A 686 -15.18 -30.00 -39.20
C ALA A 686 -15.24 -29.94 -40.75
N LEU A 687 -15.17 -31.10 -41.40
CA LEU A 687 -15.42 -31.19 -42.84
C LEU A 687 -16.93 -31.21 -43.11
N PRO A 688 -17.37 -30.77 -44.31
CA PRO A 688 -18.76 -30.89 -44.74
C PRO A 688 -19.31 -32.31 -44.59
N ASP A 689 -20.61 -32.41 -44.34
CA ASP A 689 -21.36 -33.67 -44.22
C ASP A 689 -20.83 -34.67 -43.17
N GLY A 690 -19.98 -34.20 -42.24
CA GLY A 690 -19.37 -35.03 -41.21
C GLY A 690 -18.25 -35.94 -41.71
N ALA A 691 -17.66 -35.63 -42.87
CA ALA A 691 -16.50 -36.36 -43.40
C ALA A 691 -15.31 -36.32 -42.43
N CYS A 692 -14.46 -37.34 -42.51
CA CYS A 692 -13.30 -37.50 -41.64
C CYS A 692 -12.01 -37.21 -42.36
N TYR A 693 -11.03 -36.61 -41.68
CA TYR A 693 -9.65 -36.52 -42.10
C TYR A 693 -8.98 -37.89 -41.89
N PRO A 694 -8.60 -38.62 -42.95
CA PRO A 694 -7.79 -39.83 -42.79
C PRO A 694 -6.40 -39.43 -42.31
N THR A 695 -5.92 -40.01 -41.21
CA THR A 695 -4.60 -39.73 -40.65
C THR A 695 -4.04 -40.93 -39.92
N ARG A 696 -2.73 -41.10 -39.96
CA ARG A 696 -1.99 -41.93 -39.00
C ARG A 696 -1.85 -41.16 -37.68
N GLY A 697 -1.34 -41.83 -36.65
CA GLY A 697 -1.13 -41.22 -35.33
C GLY A 697 -0.29 -39.93 -35.36
N LEU A 698 -0.76 -38.91 -34.64
CA LEU A 698 -0.17 -37.57 -34.60
C LEU A 698 0.50 -37.30 -33.26
N TRP A 699 1.75 -36.85 -33.31
CA TRP A 699 2.51 -36.44 -32.13
C TRP A 699 2.11 -35.04 -31.69
N ILE A 700 1.73 -34.91 -30.41
CA ILE A 700 1.55 -33.65 -29.72
C ILE A 700 2.69 -33.54 -28.70
N SER A 701 3.76 -32.84 -29.08
CA SER A 701 5.04 -32.88 -28.34
C SER A 701 5.43 -31.58 -27.66
N HIS A 702 4.76 -30.48 -27.96
CA HIS A 702 4.98 -29.20 -27.29
C HIS A 702 3.99 -29.01 -26.15
N GLY A 703 4.47 -28.51 -25.01
CA GLY A 703 3.60 -28.04 -23.93
C GLY A 703 2.79 -26.81 -24.34
N SER A 704 1.80 -26.41 -23.53
CA SER A 704 0.92 -25.27 -23.80
C SER A 704 0.23 -25.34 -25.19
N THR A 705 -0.13 -26.56 -25.61
CA THR A 705 -0.81 -26.81 -26.88
C THR A 705 -2.32 -26.97 -26.66
N GLU A 706 -3.12 -26.14 -27.32
CA GLU A 706 -4.59 -26.30 -27.37
C GLU A 706 -4.99 -26.79 -28.77
N LEU A 707 -5.33 -28.07 -28.90
CA LEU A 707 -5.91 -28.64 -30.10
C LEU A 707 -7.44 -28.65 -29.94
N ILE A 708 -8.12 -27.81 -30.72
CA ILE A 708 -9.55 -27.54 -30.56
C ILE A 708 -10.28 -27.80 -31.88
N SER A 709 -11.48 -28.34 -31.79
CA SER A 709 -12.40 -28.46 -32.90
C SER A 709 -13.85 -28.24 -32.48
N ASP A 710 -14.69 -27.91 -33.46
CA ASP A 710 -16.15 -27.84 -33.40
C ASP A 710 -16.83 -29.14 -33.84
N GLY A 711 -16.08 -30.23 -34.02
CA GLY A 711 -16.62 -31.55 -34.36
C GLY A 711 -15.86 -32.29 -35.46
N ALA A 712 -14.62 -31.90 -35.78
CA ALA A 712 -13.80 -32.56 -36.79
C ALA A 712 -13.66 -34.04 -36.51
N CYS A 713 -13.91 -34.84 -37.55
CA CYS A 713 -13.73 -36.28 -37.51
C CYS A 713 -12.31 -36.65 -37.95
N LEU A 714 -11.57 -37.40 -37.14
CA LEU A 714 -10.27 -38.01 -37.49
C LEU A 714 -10.48 -39.50 -37.70
N ARG A 715 -10.16 -40.03 -38.89
CA ARG A 715 -10.24 -41.47 -39.19
C ARG A 715 -8.84 -42.07 -39.17
N SER A 716 -8.60 -43.03 -38.29
CA SER A 716 -7.29 -43.67 -38.15
C SER A 716 -6.91 -44.49 -39.39
N LEU A 717 -5.66 -44.33 -39.83
CA LEU A 717 -4.98 -45.17 -40.82
C LEU A 717 -3.94 -46.10 -40.17
N GLY A 718 -3.89 -46.15 -38.83
CA GLY A 718 -2.92 -46.90 -38.03
C GLY A 718 -1.83 -46.03 -37.41
N PRO A 719 -0.75 -46.64 -36.89
CA PRO A 719 0.29 -45.92 -36.16
C PRO A 719 1.03 -44.90 -37.03
N GLY A 720 1.39 -43.79 -36.41
CA GLY A 720 2.19 -42.72 -36.98
C GLY A 720 3.68 -43.02 -37.05
N PRO A 721 4.52 -42.05 -37.43
CA PRO A 721 5.95 -42.23 -37.50
C PRO A 721 6.57 -42.49 -36.12
N VAL A 722 7.63 -43.30 -36.10
CA VAL A 722 8.51 -43.46 -34.94
C VAL A 722 9.31 -42.18 -34.76
N ARG A 723 9.16 -41.52 -33.61
CA ARG A 723 9.94 -40.31 -33.25
C ARG A 723 10.79 -40.48 -31.99
N LEU A 724 10.53 -41.52 -31.20
CA LEU A 724 11.23 -41.75 -29.95
C LEU A 724 11.67 -43.22 -29.84
N ARG A 725 12.64 -43.49 -28.96
CA ARG A 725 12.97 -44.85 -28.51
C ARG A 725 12.84 -44.93 -26.99
N SER A 726 12.30 -46.04 -26.48
CA SER A 726 12.20 -46.32 -25.03
C SER A 726 13.58 -46.36 -24.37
N ALA A 727 13.61 -46.46 -23.03
CA ALA A 727 14.84 -46.65 -22.26
C ALA A 727 15.60 -47.90 -22.74
N ASP A 728 14.89 -49.00 -23.02
CA ASP A 728 15.44 -50.28 -23.47
C ASP A 728 15.72 -50.35 -24.98
N GLY A 729 15.46 -49.26 -25.72
CA GLY A 729 15.84 -49.10 -27.14
C GLY A 729 14.74 -49.36 -28.17
N ASP A 730 13.56 -49.80 -27.74
CA ASP A 730 12.42 -50.08 -28.63
C ASP A 730 11.93 -48.81 -29.34
N PRO A 731 11.59 -48.89 -30.64
CA PRO A 731 10.99 -47.77 -31.36
C PRO A 731 9.58 -47.45 -30.82
N ILE A 732 9.32 -46.17 -30.56
CA ILE A 732 8.02 -45.65 -30.14
C ILE A 732 7.42 -44.87 -31.31
N ALA A 733 6.37 -45.42 -31.89
CA ALA A 733 5.48 -44.76 -32.85
C ALA A 733 4.34 -44.04 -32.13
N ALA A 734 3.73 -43.05 -32.79
CA ALA A 734 2.44 -42.51 -32.33
C ALA A 734 1.36 -43.60 -32.50
N SER A 735 1.13 -44.37 -31.44
CA SER A 735 0.20 -45.50 -31.44
C SER A 735 -1.27 -45.07 -31.31
N ALA A 736 -1.52 -43.81 -30.95
CA ALA A 736 -2.85 -43.21 -30.87
C ALA A 736 -3.07 -42.21 -32.01
N VAL A 737 -4.33 -41.98 -32.40
CA VAL A 737 -4.69 -40.93 -33.38
C VAL A 737 -4.17 -39.57 -32.92
N LEU A 738 -4.34 -39.26 -31.63
CA LEU A 738 -3.71 -38.12 -30.97
C LEU A 738 -2.80 -38.63 -29.85
N PHE A 739 -1.49 -38.45 -29.99
CA PHE A 739 -0.45 -39.04 -29.14
C PHE A 739 0.36 -37.94 -28.43
N VAL A 740 0.01 -37.67 -27.18
CA VAL A 740 0.65 -36.64 -26.34
C VAL A 740 1.88 -37.22 -25.67
N ASN A 741 3.06 -36.99 -26.24
CA ASN A 741 4.33 -37.46 -25.70
C ASN A 741 5.48 -36.61 -26.25
N ARG A 742 6.64 -36.63 -25.60
CA ARG A 742 7.84 -35.98 -26.11
C ARG A 742 8.32 -36.65 -27.39
N SER A 743 8.75 -35.87 -28.38
CA SER A 743 9.27 -36.39 -29.66
C SER A 743 10.79 -36.54 -29.68
N SER A 744 11.49 -36.27 -28.58
CA SER A 744 12.94 -36.43 -28.45
C SER A 744 13.33 -36.86 -27.03
N ARG A 745 14.50 -37.50 -26.88
CA ARG A 745 15.01 -37.94 -25.56
C ARG A 745 15.44 -36.80 -24.65
N GLU A 746 15.84 -35.67 -25.23
CA GLU A 746 16.29 -34.48 -24.51
C GLU A 746 15.13 -33.56 -24.11
N GLY A 747 13.99 -33.66 -24.79
CA GLY A 747 12.80 -32.88 -24.49
C GLY A 747 12.06 -33.34 -23.23
N PRO A 748 11.42 -32.42 -22.48
CA PRO A 748 10.52 -32.78 -21.39
C PRO A 748 9.22 -33.40 -21.95
N ALA A 749 8.50 -34.14 -21.11
CA ALA A 749 7.11 -34.51 -21.40
C ALA A 749 6.27 -33.23 -21.60
N PRO A 750 5.39 -33.17 -22.61
CA PRO A 750 4.55 -32.01 -22.83
C PRO A 750 3.61 -31.79 -21.64
N GLU A 751 3.50 -30.53 -21.20
CA GLU A 751 2.60 -30.10 -20.12
C GLU A 751 1.60 -29.04 -20.58
N GLN A 752 0.45 -28.89 -19.91
CA GLN A 752 -0.60 -27.92 -20.28
C GLN A 752 -1.20 -28.17 -21.68
N VAL A 753 -1.58 -29.41 -21.97
CA VAL A 753 -2.18 -29.77 -23.27
C VAL A 753 -3.70 -29.88 -23.12
N LEU A 754 -4.45 -29.22 -24.01
CA LEU A 754 -5.91 -29.34 -24.11
C LEU A 754 -6.28 -29.94 -25.47
N ILE A 755 -7.01 -31.05 -25.47
CA ILE A 755 -7.64 -31.64 -26.66
C ILE A 755 -9.16 -31.53 -26.49
N ARG A 756 -9.85 -30.86 -27.41
CA ARG A 756 -11.28 -30.60 -27.26
C ARG A 756 -12.08 -30.73 -28.55
N GLY A 757 -13.23 -31.40 -28.47
CA GLY A 757 -14.30 -31.30 -29.47
C GLY A 757 -14.11 -32.13 -30.74
N PHE A 758 -13.35 -33.23 -30.65
CA PHE A 758 -13.08 -34.11 -31.80
C PHE A 758 -14.00 -35.33 -31.81
N ARG A 759 -14.25 -35.85 -33.01
CA ARG A 759 -14.73 -37.22 -33.25
C ARG A 759 -13.54 -38.04 -33.78
N ILE A 760 -13.28 -39.21 -33.22
CA ILE A 760 -12.19 -40.10 -33.62
C ILE A 760 -12.81 -41.45 -34.00
N VAL A 761 -12.52 -41.91 -35.22
CA VAL A 761 -13.00 -43.19 -35.74
C VAL A 761 -11.79 -44.08 -35.98
N VAL A 762 -11.73 -45.23 -35.31
CA VAL A 762 -10.75 -46.27 -35.59
C VAL A 762 -11.44 -47.41 -36.32
N PRO A 763 -11.22 -47.61 -37.63
CA PRO A 763 -11.89 -48.68 -38.37
C PRO A 763 -11.52 -50.09 -37.88
N PRO A 764 -12.40 -51.09 -38.06
CA PRO A 764 -12.04 -52.50 -37.83
C PRO A 764 -10.78 -52.90 -38.61
N GLY A 765 -9.89 -53.67 -37.97
CA GLY A 765 -8.63 -54.12 -38.56
C GLY A 765 -7.48 -53.09 -38.54
N VAL A 766 -7.70 -51.88 -37.98
CA VAL A 766 -6.66 -50.87 -37.79
C VAL A 766 -6.13 -50.90 -36.36
N GLU A 767 -4.84 -51.17 -36.20
CA GLU A 767 -4.17 -51.17 -34.90
C GLU A 767 -3.86 -49.73 -34.43
N SER A 768 -4.74 -49.14 -33.64
CA SER A 768 -4.60 -47.78 -33.11
C SER A 768 -5.39 -47.58 -31.82
N TYR A 769 -4.83 -46.80 -30.90
CA TYR A 769 -5.59 -46.19 -29.80
C TYR A 769 -6.33 -44.94 -30.29
N GLY A 770 -7.34 -44.49 -29.56
CA GLY A 770 -8.01 -43.21 -29.85
C GLY A 770 -7.15 -42.02 -29.45
N VAL A 771 -6.95 -41.81 -28.14
CA VAL A 771 -6.08 -40.76 -27.59
C VAL A 771 -5.07 -41.37 -26.62
N GLY A 772 -3.80 -41.01 -26.76
CA GLY A 772 -2.73 -41.43 -25.86
C GLY A 772 -2.19 -40.25 -25.06
N ILE A 773 -2.28 -40.32 -23.73
CA ILE A 773 -1.80 -39.32 -22.80
C ILE A 773 -0.54 -39.85 -22.12
N PHE A 774 0.62 -39.42 -22.60
CA PHE A 774 1.92 -39.71 -21.99
C PHE A 774 2.60 -38.44 -21.47
N GLY A 775 1.89 -37.31 -21.45
CA GLY A 775 2.37 -36.03 -20.93
C GLY A 775 2.04 -35.79 -19.45
N HIS A 776 2.18 -34.56 -19.02
CA HIS A 776 1.67 -34.07 -17.75
C HIS A 776 0.59 -33.02 -18.00
N ASP A 777 -0.34 -32.84 -17.08
CA ASP A 777 -1.34 -31.78 -17.15
C ASP A 777 -2.06 -31.72 -18.52
N VAL A 778 -2.62 -32.87 -18.90
CA VAL A 778 -3.29 -33.07 -20.19
C VAL A 778 -4.78 -33.22 -19.94
N THR A 779 -5.59 -32.37 -20.57
CA THR A 779 -7.05 -32.45 -20.53
C THR A 779 -7.61 -32.86 -21.89
N VAL A 780 -8.36 -33.96 -21.92
CA VAL A 780 -9.17 -34.39 -23.07
C VAL A 780 -10.62 -34.13 -22.73
N ARG A 781 -11.29 -33.28 -23.50
CA ARG A 781 -12.65 -32.81 -23.21
C ARG A 781 -13.61 -32.89 -24.37
N GLY A 782 -14.79 -33.48 -24.18
CA GLY A 782 -15.82 -33.48 -25.22
C GLY A 782 -15.38 -34.21 -26.49
N VAL A 783 -14.57 -35.26 -26.35
CA VAL A 783 -14.08 -36.08 -27.46
C VAL A 783 -14.92 -37.35 -27.56
N THR A 784 -15.37 -37.68 -28.77
CA THR A 784 -16.08 -38.93 -29.09
C THR A 784 -15.13 -39.88 -29.82
N ILE A 785 -14.99 -41.11 -29.36
CA ILE A 785 -14.13 -42.14 -29.93
C ILE A 785 -15.00 -43.38 -30.23
N GLU A 786 -14.92 -43.89 -31.45
CA GLU A 786 -15.77 -44.99 -31.91
C GLU A 786 -15.07 -45.89 -32.94
N GLY A 787 -15.70 -47.03 -33.25
CA GLY A 787 -15.17 -48.05 -34.17
C GLY A 787 -14.61 -49.23 -33.39
N SER A 788 -13.34 -49.56 -33.60
CA SER A 788 -12.65 -50.69 -32.97
C SER A 788 -11.23 -50.33 -32.49
N PRO A 789 -11.05 -49.25 -31.71
CA PRO A 789 -9.72 -48.91 -31.16
C PRO A 789 -9.22 -50.03 -30.24
N ILE A 790 -7.90 -50.11 -30.04
CA ILE A 790 -7.32 -51.02 -29.03
C ILE A 790 -7.86 -50.62 -27.65
N ASP A 791 -7.45 -49.44 -27.17
CA ASP A 791 -8.13 -48.71 -26.11
C ASP A 791 -8.64 -47.37 -26.65
N GLY A 792 -9.76 -46.90 -26.11
CA GLY A 792 -10.27 -45.58 -26.45
C GLY A 792 -9.31 -44.47 -26.03
N ILE A 793 -8.99 -44.40 -24.74
CA ILE A 793 -8.01 -43.47 -24.18
C ILE A 793 -7.03 -44.24 -23.30
N VAL A 794 -5.73 -44.08 -23.56
CA VAL A 794 -4.65 -44.68 -22.76
C VAL A 794 -3.86 -43.58 -22.04
N ILE A 795 -3.53 -43.77 -20.76
CA ILE A 795 -2.86 -42.78 -19.90
C ILE A 795 -1.69 -43.42 -19.16
N GLU A 796 -0.46 -43.18 -19.60
CA GLU A 796 0.71 -43.93 -19.11
C GLU A 796 1.99 -43.08 -19.10
N GLY A 797 3.05 -43.64 -18.53
CA GLY A 797 4.37 -43.01 -18.46
C GLY A 797 5.32 -43.30 -19.61
N ARG A 798 5.04 -44.32 -20.43
CA ARG A 798 6.04 -44.92 -21.31
C ARG A 798 6.69 -43.89 -22.24
N GLY A 799 8.02 -43.80 -22.14
CA GLY A 799 8.83 -42.96 -23.00
C GLY A 799 8.80 -41.48 -22.66
N ASN A 800 8.04 -41.02 -21.66
CA ASN A 800 7.95 -39.58 -21.35
C ASN A 800 9.12 -39.03 -20.51
N GLY A 801 10.01 -39.93 -20.05
CA GLY A 801 11.25 -39.58 -19.32
C GLY A 801 11.13 -39.64 -17.80
N VAL A 802 9.92 -39.82 -17.26
CA VAL A 802 9.67 -39.99 -15.82
C VAL A 802 8.75 -41.17 -15.50
N ASP A 803 8.36 -41.95 -16.53
CA ASP A 803 7.58 -43.18 -16.46
C ASP A 803 6.26 -43.07 -15.66
N LEU A 804 5.66 -41.87 -15.64
CA LEU A 804 4.31 -41.65 -15.09
C LEU A 804 3.60 -40.46 -15.75
N ALA A 805 2.27 -40.38 -15.66
CA ALA A 805 1.48 -39.21 -16.05
C ALA A 805 0.95 -38.43 -14.82
N ARG A 806 1.08 -37.09 -14.83
CA ARG A 806 0.60 -36.21 -13.74
C ARG A 806 -0.59 -35.39 -14.18
N ASP A 807 -1.57 -35.25 -13.30
CA ASP A 807 -2.72 -34.33 -13.41
C ASP A 807 -3.47 -34.41 -14.76
N ALA A 808 -3.62 -35.62 -15.31
CA ALA A 808 -4.40 -35.88 -16.51
C ALA A 808 -5.92 -35.83 -16.22
N ALA A 809 -6.71 -35.38 -17.19
CA ALA A 809 -8.16 -35.28 -17.07
C ALA A 809 -8.89 -35.73 -18.35
N VAL A 810 -9.83 -36.67 -18.21
CA VAL A 810 -10.79 -37.08 -19.26
C VAL A 810 -12.17 -36.62 -18.83
N VAL A 811 -12.76 -35.69 -19.58
CA VAL A 811 -13.95 -34.96 -19.12
C VAL A 811 -15.00 -34.85 -20.22
N ASP A 812 -16.26 -35.16 -19.92
CA ASP A 812 -17.37 -35.01 -20.88
C ASP A 812 -17.13 -35.81 -22.19
N CYS A 813 -16.38 -36.92 -22.17
CA CYS A 813 -16.01 -37.71 -23.37
C CYS A 813 -16.95 -38.91 -23.61
N ARG A 814 -16.95 -39.47 -24.83
CA ARG A 814 -17.67 -40.72 -25.17
C ARG A 814 -16.73 -41.69 -25.86
N VAL A 815 -16.61 -42.92 -25.35
CA VAL A 815 -15.84 -44.02 -25.94
C VAL A 815 -16.79 -45.18 -26.24
N ASN A 816 -16.74 -45.72 -27.46
CA ASN A 816 -17.59 -46.80 -27.92
C ASN A 816 -16.79 -47.85 -28.71
N GLY A 817 -16.99 -49.15 -28.43
CA GLY A 817 -16.50 -50.25 -29.27
C GLY A 817 -15.01 -50.60 -29.13
N ALA A 818 -14.35 -50.20 -28.04
CA ALA A 818 -12.93 -50.53 -27.86
C ALA A 818 -12.69 -52.03 -27.63
N ARG A 819 -11.62 -52.58 -28.21
CA ARG A 819 -11.33 -54.02 -28.24
C ARG A 819 -10.70 -54.56 -26.97
N ARG A 820 -9.93 -53.73 -26.25
CA ARG A 820 -9.30 -54.07 -24.97
C ARG A 820 -9.95 -53.32 -23.82
N ASN A 821 -9.80 -52.00 -23.73
CA ASN A 821 -10.38 -51.18 -22.68
C ASN A 821 -11.00 -49.87 -23.22
N GLY A 822 -12.04 -49.38 -22.58
CA GLY A 822 -12.57 -48.06 -22.91
C GLY A 822 -11.57 -46.95 -22.56
N ILE A 823 -11.16 -46.89 -21.31
CA ILE A 823 -10.09 -46.02 -20.80
C ILE A 823 -9.13 -46.86 -19.97
N SER A 824 -7.83 -46.81 -20.25
CA SER A 824 -6.79 -47.49 -19.50
C SER A 824 -5.79 -46.50 -18.90
N ALA A 825 -5.27 -46.79 -17.71
CA ALA A 825 -4.19 -46.01 -17.12
C ALA A 825 -3.22 -46.81 -16.25
N ALA A 826 -1.93 -46.50 -16.38
CA ALA A 826 -0.82 -47.04 -15.59
C ALA A 826 0.10 -45.90 -15.12
N GLY A 827 0.61 -45.95 -13.89
CA GLY A 827 1.55 -44.93 -13.37
C GLY A 827 0.99 -43.51 -13.40
N VAL A 828 -0.01 -43.21 -12.58
CA VAL A 828 -0.71 -41.91 -12.57
C VAL A 828 -0.72 -41.22 -11.20
N VAL A 829 -0.57 -39.90 -11.22
CA VAL A 829 -0.74 -39.04 -10.04
C VAL A 829 -1.68 -37.87 -10.37
N GLY A 830 -2.87 -37.82 -9.76
CA GLY A 830 -3.82 -36.74 -9.97
C GLY A 830 -4.79 -36.93 -11.15
N LEU A 831 -5.08 -38.16 -11.55
CA LEU A 831 -5.97 -38.48 -12.67
C LEU A 831 -7.46 -38.17 -12.34
N ARG A 832 -8.17 -37.53 -13.27
CA ARG A 832 -9.63 -37.36 -13.21
C ARG A 832 -10.31 -37.94 -14.44
N ILE A 833 -11.31 -38.80 -14.25
CA ILE A 833 -12.21 -39.29 -15.30
C ILE A 833 -13.63 -38.89 -14.89
N GLU A 834 -14.20 -37.88 -15.55
CA GLU A 834 -15.44 -37.26 -15.12
C GLU A 834 -16.48 -37.11 -16.23
N ARG A 835 -17.75 -37.35 -15.88
CA ARG A 835 -18.93 -37.08 -16.74
C ARG A 835 -18.82 -37.68 -18.15
N SER A 836 -18.10 -38.79 -18.27
CA SER A 836 -17.82 -39.45 -19.55
C SER A 836 -18.66 -40.70 -19.73
N GLN A 837 -18.84 -41.14 -20.97
CA GLN A 837 -19.59 -42.33 -21.34
C GLN A 837 -18.63 -43.36 -21.92
N VAL A 838 -18.63 -44.58 -21.39
CA VAL A 838 -17.84 -45.70 -21.91
C VAL A 838 -18.77 -46.86 -22.17
N VAL A 839 -18.91 -47.24 -23.44
CA VAL A 839 -19.91 -48.21 -23.87
C VAL A 839 -19.35 -49.31 -24.78
N ASP A 840 -19.91 -50.51 -24.63
CA ASP A 840 -19.82 -51.60 -25.60
C ASP A 840 -18.38 -52.01 -25.98
N THR A 841 -17.45 -52.09 -25.01
CA THR A 841 -16.15 -52.74 -25.26
C THR A 841 -16.34 -54.22 -25.61
N THR A 842 -15.54 -54.75 -26.54
CA THR A 842 -15.73 -56.11 -27.09
C THR A 842 -14.86 -57.17 -26.42
N GLY A 843 -13.72 -56.78 -25.83
CA GLY A 843 -12.82 -57.69 -25.13
C GLY A 843 -12.10 -58.71 -26.03
N ASP A 844 -12.08 -58.50 -27.34
CA ASP A 844 -11.58 -59.44 -28.35
C ASP A 844 -10.17 -59.12 -28.86
N TYR A 845 -9.46 -58.17 -28.24
CA TYR A 845 -8.10 -57.79 -28.64
C TYR A 845 -7.06 -58.93 -28.51
N GLY A 846 -7.21 -59.80 -27.52
CA GLY A 846 -6.32 -60.94 -27.32
C GLY A 846 -6.70 -61.81 -26.12
N PRO A 847 -6.10 -63.00 -25.97
CA PRO A 847 -6.34 -63.86 -24.81
C PRO A 847 -6.06 -63.15 -23.49
N GLY A 848 -7.00 -63.20 -22.55
CA GLY A 848 -6.87 -62.52 -21.26
C GLY A 848 -7.13 -61.02 -21.29
N SER A 849 -7.61 -60.47 -22.41
CA SER A 849 -8.02 -59.07 -22.50
C SER A 849 -9.15 -58.78 -21.49
N PRO A 850 -9.00 -57.75 -20.62
CA PRO A 850 -9.98 -57.48 -19.58
C PRO A 850 -11.35 -57.11 -20.15
N GLY A 851 -11.41 -56.36 -21.26
CA GLY A 851 -12.68 -55.86 -21.80
C GLY A 851 -13.31 -54.78 -20.92
N ALA A 852 -12.54 -54.05 -20.13
CA ALA A 852 -13.10 -53.19 -19.08
C ALA A 852 -13.55 -51.84 -19.65
N GLY A 853 -14.55 -51.25 -19.01
CA GLY A 853 -14.92 -49.86 -19.28
C GLY A 853 -13.77 -48.91 -18.91
N ILE A 854 -13.38 -48.92 -17.63
CA ILE A 854 -12.20 -48.20 -17.13
C ILE A 854 -11.28 -49.19 -16.45
N ASP A 855 -9.99 -49.16 -16.80
CA ASP A 855 -8.96 -50.05 -16.27
C ASP A 855 -7.81 -49.24 -15.66
N LEU A 856 -7.54 -49.44 -14.37
CA LEU A 856 -6.38 -48.88 -13.66
C LEU A 856 -5.45 -50.03 -13.27
N GLU A 857 -4.37 -50.20 -14.03
CA GLU A 857 -3.44 -51.31 -13.96
C GLU A 857 -1.99 -50.76 -13.97
N PRO A 858 -1.34 -50.52 -12.82
CA PRO A 858 0.08 -50.20 -12.79
C PRO A 858 0.92 -51.39 -13.32
N ASP A 859 1.98 -51.11 -14.08
CA ASP A 859 2.80 -52.16 -14.69
C ASP A 859 3.79 -52.76 -13.68
N ASP A 860 4.33 -51.92 -12.79
CA ASP A 860 5.26 -52.32 -11.72
C ASP A 860 4.86 -51.80 -10.33
N THR A 861 5.45 -52.39 -9.29
CA THR A 861 5.39 -51.89 -7.91
C THR A 861 5.79 -50.42 -7.69
N LEU A 862 6.61 -49.84 -8.59
CA LEU A 862 7.03 -48.44 -8.52
C LEU A 862 6.03 -47.48 -9.16
N ASP A 863 5.10 -47.97 -9.96
CA ASP A 863 4.11 -47.14 -10.63
C ASP A 863 3.07 -46.65 -9.62
N PRO A 864 2.94 -45.32 -9.43
CA PRO A 864 1.98 -44.80 -8.48
C PRO A 864 0.57 -44.85 -9.06
N THR A 865 -0.42 -45.11 -8.22
CA THR A 865 -1.85 -44.84 -8.52
C THR A 865 -2.38 -43.94 -7.42
N VAL A 866 -2.17 -42.62 -7.55
CA VAL A 866 -2.38 -41.67 -6.44
C VAL A 866 -3.30 -40.53 -6.85
N ARG A 867 -4.23 -40.12 -5.96
CA ARG A 867 -5.19 -39.03 -6.20
C ARG A 867 -6.01 -39.25 -7.48
N VAL A 868 -6.60 -40.43 -7.65
CA VAL A 868 -7.43 -40.75 -8.83
C VAL A 868 -8.90 -40.57 -8.51
N ARG A 869 -9.63 -39.88 -9.38
CA ARG A 869 -11.06 -39.61 -9.23
C ARG A 869 -11.84 -40.05 -10.47
N ILE A 870 -12.74 -41.01 -10.31
CA ILE A 870 -13.67 -41.50 -11.34
C ILE A 870 -15.08 -41.06 -10.92
N ALA A 871 -15.62 -40.00 -11.52
CA ALA A 871 -16.86 -39.41 -11.03
C ALA A 871 -17.91 -39.03 -12.08
N GLY A 872 -19.17 -39.41 -11.85
CA GLY A 872 -20.30 -38.99 -12.70
C GLY A 872 -20.32 -39.64 -14.09
N ASN A 873 -19.61 -40.74 -14.30
CA ASN A 873 -19.53 -41.43 -15.59
C ASN A 873 -20.70 -42.40 -15.80
N ARG A 874 -21.01 -42.70 -17.07
CA ARG A 874 -21.91 -43.79 -17.45
C ARG A 874 -21.11 -44.88 -18.16
N ILE A 875 -21.09 -46.08 -17.60
CA ILE A 875 -20.26 -47.20 -18.05
C ILE A 875 -21.17 -48.40 -18.30
N THR A 876 -21.36 -48.78 -19.56
CA THR A 876 -22.45 -49.68 -19.96
C THR A 876 -22.07 -50.70 -21.01
N GLY A 877 -22.55 -51.94 -20.89
CA GLY A 877 -22.49 -52.93 -21.97
C GLY A 877 -21.08 -53.46 -22.29
N ASN A 878 -20.11 -53.23 -21.40
CA ASN A 878 -18.73 -53.66 -21.61
C ASN A 878 -18.59 -55.19 -21.48
N ALA A 879 -17.78 -55.80 -22.34
CA ALA A 879 -17.54 -57.26 -22.34
C ALA A 879 -16.97 -57.75 -21.00
N GLY A 880 -16.09 -56.96 -20.40
CA GLY A 880 -15.53 -57.13 -19.06
C GLY A 880 -16.16 -56.21 -18.02
N PRO A 881 -15.48 -55.99 -16.87
CA PRO A 881 -16.04 -55.20 -15.79
C PRO A 881 -16.26 -53.74 -16.16
N GLY A 882 -17.17 -53.07 -15.45
CA GLY A 882 -17.40 -51.64 -15.64
C GLY A 882 -16.16 -50.82 -15.28
N ILE A 883 -15.68 -50.98 -14.05
CA ILE A 883 -14.42 -50.38 -13.57
C ILE A 883 -13.55 -51.50 -13.00
N LEU A 884 -12.31 -51.59 -13.45
CA LEU A 884 -11.29 -52.52 -12.98
C LEU A 884 -10.16 -51.74 -12.31
N LEU A 885 -9.90 -52.03 -11.03
CA LEU A 885 -8.70 -51.61 -10.32
C LEU A 885 -7.78 -52.81 -10.16
N ALA A 886 -6.96 -53.09 -11.17
CA ALA A 886 -5.98 -54.16 -11.22
C ALA A 886 -4.66 -53.75 -10.54
N LEU A 887 -4.72 -53.47 -9.23
CA LEU A 887 -3.58 -52.93 -8.46
C LEU A 887 -2.57 -54.00 -8.02
N ALA A 888 -2.79 -55.29 -8.27
CA ALA A 888 -1.79 -56.32 -8.05
C ALA A 888 -1.02 -56.59 -9.34
N THR A 889 0.23 -56.15 -9.38
CA THR A 889 1.10 -56.29 -10.56
C THR A 889 1.83 -57.64 -10.56
N SER A 890 2.39 -58.01 -11.72
CA SER A 890 3.23 -59.21 -11.84
C SER A 890 4.50 -59.17 -10.97
N SER A 891 4.99 -57.98 -10.60
CA SER A 891 6.16 -57.77 -9.73
C SER A 891 5.79 -57.53 -8.25
N GLY A 892 4.49 -57.51 -7.91
CA GLY A 892 3.97 -57.39 -6.55
C GLY A 892 3.04 -56.19 -6.35
N LEU A 893 2.76 -55.83 -5.09
CA LEU A 893 1.88 -54.70 -4.78
C LEU A 893 2.61 -53.34 -4.92
N PRO A 894 1.93 -52.32 -5.49
CA PRO A 894 2.40 -50.94 -5.57
C PRO A 894 2.81 -50.36 -4.22
N LEU A 895 3.88 -49.57 -4.22
CA LEU A 895 4.32 -48.77 -3.07
C LEU A 895 3.33 -47.66 -2.72
N ARG A 896 2.60 -47.15 -3.72
CA ARG A 896 1.70 -46.00 -3.61
C ARG A 896 0.43 -46.24 -4.42
N ALA A 897 -0.67 -46.53 -3.72
CA ALA A 897 -2.01 -46.64 -4.27
C ALA A 897 -3.00 -46.02 -3.28
N ASP A 898 -3.18 -44.69 -3.31
CA ASP A 898 -3.88 -43.94 -2.25
C ASP A 898 -4.62 -42.69 -2.76
N GLY A 899 -5.68 -42.29 -2.04
CA GLY A 899 -6.53 -41.17 -2.40
C GLY A 899 -7.37 -41.44 -3.64
N LEU A 900 -7.91 -42.65 -3.75
CA LEU A 900 -8.75 -43.08 -4.87
C LEU A 900 -10.22 -42.79 -4.56
N SER A 901 -10.99 -42.31 -5.55
CA SER A 901 -12.44 -42.19 -5.39
C SER A 901 -13.23 -42.57 -6.64
N ILE A 902 -14.32 -43.30 -6.43
CA ILE A 902 -15.31 -43.70 -7.43
C ILE A 902 -16.66 -43.16 -6.96
N GLU A 903 -17.15 -42.10 -7.60
CA GLU A 903 -18.28 -41.33 -7.08
C GLU A 903 -19.39 -41.08 -8.11
N ARG A 904 -20.64 -41.36 -7.74
CA ARG A 904 -21.82 -40.98 -8.55
C ARG A 904 -21.79 -41.48 -9.99
N ASN A 905 -21.16 -42.62 -10.25
CA ASN A 905 -21.16 -43.27 -11.56
C ASN A 905 -22.39 -44.15 -11.73
N VAL A 906 -22.79 -44.37 -12.98
CA VAL A 906 -23.81 -45.34 -13.39
C VAL A 906 -23.12 -46.47 -14.14
N VAL A 907 -23.04 -47.65 -13.53
CA VAL A 907 -22.30 -48.82 -14.04
C VAL A 907 -23.28 -49.97 -14.25
N THR A 908 -23.65 -50.26 -15.50
CA THR A 908 -24.75 -51.19 -15.80
C THR A 908 -24.51 -52.13 -16.97
N GLY A 909 -24.93 -53.39 -16.86
CA GLY A 909 -24.91 -54.32 -17.98
C GLY A 909 -23.51 -54.78 -18.41
N ASN A 910 -22.49 -54.68 -17.56
CA ASN A 910 -21.11 -55.05 -17.88
C ASN A 910 -20.78 -56.51 -17.51
N GLY A 911 -19.71 -57.07 -18.08
CA GLY A 911 -19.16 -58.38 -17.76
C GLY A 911 -19.81 -59.56 -18.47
N ARG A 912 -20.60 -59.31 -19.51
CA ARG A 912 -21.37 -60.35 -20.23
C ARG A 912 -20.65 -60.95 -21.45
N GLY A 913 -19.42 -60.53 -21.72
CA GLY A 913 -18.58 -61.09 -22.79
C GLY A 913 -17.92 -62.41 -22.34
N GLY A 914 -17.96 -63.44 -23.19
CA GLY A 914 -17.51 -64.80 -22.86
C GLY A 914 -16.01 -65.00 -22.58
N GLY A 915 -15.20 -63.93 -22.52
CA GLY A 915 -13.75 -63.98 -22.32
C GLY A 915 -13.23 -63.33 -21.01
N SER A 916 -14.06 -62.65 -20.23
CA SER A 916 -13.60 -61.96 -19.01
C SER A 916 -13.41 -62.93 -17.84
N SER A 917 -12.21 -62.99 -17.27
CA SER A 917 -11.91 -63.81 -16.08
C SER A 917 -12.47 -63.21 -14.78
N GLN A 918 -13.03 -62.00 -14.81
CA GLN A 918 -13.50 -61.26 -13.64
C GLN A 918 -14.74 -60.40 -13.98
N PRO A 919 -15.93 -60.99 -14.19
CA PRO A 919 -17.15 -60.22 -14.41
C PRO A 919 -17.49 -59.42 -13.15
N GLY A 920 -17.97 -58.18 -13.27
CA GLY A 920 -18.33 -57.34 -12.12
C GLY A 920 -18.66 -55.89 -12.47
N GLY A 921 -19.31 -55.17 -11.56
CA GLY A 921 -19.56 -53.74 -11.68
C GLY A 921 -18.29 -52.93 -11.46
N VAL A 922 -17.81 -52.93 -10.21
CA VAL A 922 -16.50 -52.41 -9.82
C VAL A 922 -15.65 -53.56 -9.27
N VAL A 923 -14.58 -53.90 -9.99
CA VAL A 923 -13.67 -54.99 -9.64
C VAL A 923 -12.39 -54.43 -9.02
N LEU A 924 -11.99 -55.02 -7.89
CA LEU A 924 -10.86 -54.61 -7.07
C LEU A 924 -9.89 -55.79 -6.91
N HIS A 925 -8.64 -55.58 -7.31
CA HIS A 925 -7.61 -56.60 -7.27
C HIS A 925 -6.35 -56.01 -6.64
N GLY A 926 -5.92 -56.54 -5.49
CA GLY A 926 -4.75 -56.05 -4.79
C GLY A 926 -4.99 -54.74 -4.03
N GLY A 927 -4.00 -53.85 -4.02
CA GLY A 927 -4.02 -52.58 -3.29
C GLY A 927 -2.62 -52.04 -3.00
N GLN A 928 -2.46 -51.29 -1.92
CA GLN A 928 -1.14 -50.77 -1.53
C GLN A 928 -0.37 -51.81 -0.70
N ARG A 929 0.95 -51.92 -0.91
CA ARG A 929 1.82 -52.91 -0.25
C ARG A 929 1.69 -52.97 1.28
N ASP A 930 1.49 -51.82 1.93
CA ASP A 930 1.35 -51.72 3.39
C ASP A 930 -0.11 -51.79 3.88
N GLY A 931 -1.07 -51.98 2.98
CA GLY A 931 -2.50 -52.04 3.25
C GLY A 931 -3.16 -50.70 3.63
N ARG A 932 -2.43 -49.57 3.57
CA ARG A 932 -2.92 -48.26 4.03
C ARG A 932 -3.59 -47.42 2.95
N GLY A 933 -3.53 -47.85 1.70
CA GLY A 933 -4.17 -47.16 0.58
C GLY A 933 -5.67 -47.01 0.81
N ARG A 934 -6.25 -45.85 0.45
CA ARG A 934 -7.67 -45.54 0.65
C ARG A 934 -8.42 -45.46 -0.67
N LEU A 935 -9.58 -46.10 -0.71
CA LEU A 935 -10.56 -45.99 -1.79
C LEU A 935 -11.92 -45.60 -1.22
N GLU A 936 -12.46 -44.49 -1.69
CA GLU A 936 -13.82 -44.06 -1.42
C GLU A 936 -14.74 -44.44 -2.58
N ILE A 937 -15.84 -45.13 -2.28
CA ILE A 937 -16.87 -45.51 -3.25
C ILE A 937 -18.19 -44.93 -2.76
N ALA A 938 -18.68 -43.86 -3.39
CA ALA A 938 -19.83 -43.14 -2.87
C ALA A 938 -20.89 -42.77 -3.92
N GLY A 939 -22.16 -43.02 -3.61
CA GLY A 939 -23.28 -42.53 -4.43
C GLY A 939 -23.41 -43.17 -5.81
N ASN A 940 -22.78 -44.32 -6.08
CA ASN A 940 -22.82 -44.97 -7.39
C ASN A 940 -24.08 -45.83 -7.55
N THR A 941 -24.58 -45.94 -8.79
CA THR A 941 -25.59 -46.92 -9.19
C THR A 941 -24.89 -48.02 -9.99
N VAL A 942 -24.80 -49.21 -9.43
CA VAL A 942 -24.12 -50.36 -10.03
C VAL A 942 -25.12 -51.51 -10.12
N ARG A 943 -25.64 -51.81 -11.32
CA ARG A 943 -26.76 -52.76 -11.50
C ARG A 943 -26.64 -53.63 -12.74
N ASP A 944 -27.30 -54.77 -12.76
CA ASP A 944 -27.44 -55.64 -13.94
C ASP A 944 -26.09 -56.09 -14.54
N ASN A 945 -25.02 -56.12 -13.74
CA ASN A 945 -23.71 -56.62 -14.19
C ASN A 945 -23.63 -58.14 -13.95
N ALA A 946 -22.83 -58.84 -14.75
CA ALA A 946 -22.69 -60.30 -14.70
C ALA A 946 -21.95 -60.83 -13.45
N GLY A 947 -21.26 -59.96 -12.71
CA GLY A 947 -20.62 -60.28 -11.43
C GLY A 947 -21.26 -59.53 -10.28
N ALA A 948 -20.56 -59.36 -9.15
CA ALA A 948 -21.06 -58.57 -8.03
C ALA A 948 -20.99 -57.05 -8.31
N GLY A 949 -21.78 -56.26 -7.59
CA GLY A 949 -21.73 -54.80 -7.64
C GLY A 949 -20.34 -54.27 -7.27
N LEU A 950 -19.82 -54.68 -6.11
CA LEU A 950 -18.40 -54.57 -5.76
C LEU A 950 -17.77 -55.96 -5.67
N GLN A 951 -16.74 -56.22 -6.44
CA GLN A 951 -16.12 -57.54 -6.53
C GLN A 951 -14.62 -57.49 -6.25
N GLY A 952 -14.18 -58.24 -5.25
CA GLY A 952 -12.76 -58.49 -5.00
C GLY A 952 -12.27 -59.71 -5.77
N HIS A 953 -10.95 -59.78 -6.01
CA HIS A 953 -10.36 -60.99 -6.59
C HIS A 953 -10.47 -62.18 -5.62
N PRO A 954 -10.94 -63.37 -6.04
CA PRO A 954 -11.19 -64.51 -5.13
C PRO A 954 -9.96 -65.03 -4.37
N ARG A 955 -8.74 -64.83 -4.91
CA ARG A 955 -7.49 -65.28 -4.30
C ARG A 955 -6.73 -64.17 -3.58
N GLU A 956 -6.81 -62.95 -4.08
CA GLU A 956 -5.97 -61.83 -3.61
C GLU A 956 -6.75 -60.80 -2.79
N GLY A 957 -8.08 -60.79 -2.93
CA GLY A 957 -8.98 -59.88 -2.24
C GLY A 957 -8.63 -58.41 -2.49
N THR A 958 -8.95 -57.60 -1.48
CA THR A 958 -8.67 -56.15 -1.45
C THR A 958 -7.68 -55.81 -0.35
N ILE A 959 -6.53 -55.23 -0.71
CA ILE A 959 -5.42 -54.85 0.17
C ILE A 959 -5.35 -53.31 0.26
N LEU A 960 -6.52 -52.71 0.51
CA LEU A 960 -6.72 -51.29 0.71
C LEU A 960 -7.93 -51.06 1.62
N VAL A 961 -8.00 -49.88 2.23
CA VAL A 961 -9.12 -49.46 3.06
C VAL A 961 -10.23 -48.94 2.15
N VAL A 962 -11.25 -49.77 1.92
CA VAL A 962 -12.42 -49.43 1.10
C VAL A 962 -13.51 -48.84 1.99
N HIS A 963 -13.90 -47.59 1.76
CA HIS A 963 -15.07 -46.99 2.38
C HIS A 963 -16.18 -46.84 1.36
N ALA A 964 -17.26 -47.60 1.53
CA ALA A 964 -18.40 -47.60 0.61
C ALA A 964 -19.64 -47.01 1.28
N THR A 965 -20.23 -45.94 0.72
CA THR A 965 -21.40 -45.27 1.29
C THR A 965 -22.43 -44.85 0.24
N GLY A 966 -23.71 -45.16 0.50
CA GLY A 966 -24.82 -44.69 -0.34
C GLY A 966 -24.75 -45.18 -1.80
N ASN A 967 -24.17 -46.35 -2.02
CA ASN A 967 -24.16 -47.00 -3.34
C ASN A 967 -25.35 -47.94 -3.43
N ASP A 968 -25.96 -47.97 -4.61
CA ASP A 968 -27.04 -48.86 -4.96
C ASP A 968 -26.45 -50.00 -5.81
N LEU A 969 -26.33 -51.17 -5.19
CA LEU A 969 -25.63 -52.34 -5.76
C LEU A 969 -26.61 -53.48 -6.10
N SER A 970 -27.89 -53.16 -6.25
CA SER A 970 -28.96 -54.13 -6.47
C SER A 970 -28.95 -54.71 -7.90
N GLY A 971 -29.52 -55.91 -8.06
CA GLY A 971 -29.75 -56.51 -9.39
C GLY A 971 -28.51 -57.02 -10.13
N ASN A 972 -27.36 -57.14 -9.48
CA ASN A 972 -26.16 -57.76 -10.05
C ASN A 972 -26.16 -59.29 -9.82
N ASP A 973 -25.69 -60.08 -10.79
CA ASP A 973 -25.76 -61.55 -10.76
C ASP A 973 -24.93 -62.16 -9.60
N GLY A 974 -23.82 -61.51 -9.23
CA GLY A 974 -22.97 -61.89 -8.10
C GLY A 974 -23.38 -61.28 -6.75
N GLY A 975 -24.54 -60.62 -6.67
CA GLY A 975 -25.02 -59.91 -5.49
C GLY A 975 -24.38 -58.51 -5.29
N PRO A 976 -24.69 -57.82 -4.18
CA PRO A 976 -24.19 -56.46 -3.95
C PRO A 976 -22.67 -56.42 -3.75
N THR A 977 -22.10 -57.40 -3.02
CA THR A 977 -20.65 -57.50 -2.83
C THR A 977 -20.17 -58.94 -2.83
N SER A 978 -18.94 -59.19 -3.30
CA SER A 978 -18.27 -60.49 -3.26
C SER A 978 -16.77 -60.32 -3.08
N PHE A 979 -16.14 -61.01 -2.12
CA PHE A 979 -14.69 -60.96 -1.82
C PHE A 979 -14.07 -59.57 -1.56
N VAL A 980 -14.87 -58.57 -1.18
CA VAL A 980 -14.41 -57.21 -0.84
C VAL A 980 -14.30 -57.03 0.67
N ARG A 981 -13.20 -56.44 1.15
CA ARG A 981 -13.03 -56.04 2.56
C ARG A 981 -13.43 -54.57 2.72
N LEU A 982 -14.51 -54.33 3.45
CA LEU A 982 -15.00 -52.99 3.75
C LEU A 982 -14.41 -52.47 5.07
N GLY A 983 -14.03 -51.19 5.09
CA GLY A 983 -13.60 -50.48 6.29
C GLY A 983 -14.79 -50.10 7.19
N GLU A 984 -14.49 -49.81 8.46
CA GLU A 984 -15.48 -49.36 9.45
C GLU A 984 -16.28 -48.15 8.94
N GLY A 985 -17.59 -48.16 9.20
CA GLY A 985 -18.51 -47.10 8.79
C GLY A 985 -19.11 -47.23 7.38
N SER A 986 -18.72 -48.25 6.61
CA SER A 986 -19.33 -48.53 5.29
C SER A 986 -20.82 -48.90 5.41
N ARG A 987 -21.66 -48.41 4.50
CA ARG A 987 -23.09 -48.73 4.39
C ARG A 987 -23.43 -49.02 2.93
N ILE A 988 -23.87 -50.24 2.68
CA ILE A 988 -24.22 -50.75 1.35
C ILE A 988 -25.70 -51.11 1.36
N GLU A 989 -26.42 -50.70 0.32
CA GLU A 989 -27.83 -51.05 0.07
C GLU A 989 -27.98 -52.04 -1.08
#